data_AF-A0A8K0UNJ2-F1
#
_entry.id   AF-A0A8K0UNJ2-F1
#
_cell.length_a   1.000
_cell.length_b   1.000
_cell.length_c   1.000
_cell.angle_alpha   90.00
_cell.angle_beta   90.00
_cell.angle_gamma   90.00
#
_symmetry.space_group_name_H-M   'P 1'
#
loop_
_entity.id
_entity.type
_entity.pdbx_description
1 polymer ?
#
loop_
_entity_poly.entity_id
_entity_poly.type
_entity_poly.pdbx_seq_one_letter_code
_entity_poly.pdbx_strand_id
1 'polypeptide(L)'
;MSFFRAFVSWPSAQLTEKLVRNALESLDIPPTIVDALPDDHASQDLLQWSTYDLLDHDLTYEAGSSPKVLSSSYVIRKALIRKHYLSRCIHNYVVKHPDSILHRAVPRTWDLELSFADELDEMWGDELWDLGSELEDGSDEKWWILKPGMADRGMGIRLFHTKQELERIFQDFEKDDEDEPEPEREEGTRDTGVVTSQLRHFVIQEYLSNPLLLDPSEVPLPGHGNPRVPQTDRPDLNGHKFHLRAYCVASGALTVYLYERILALFSALPYSMPGHDDDEIHLAAHLTNTSLQTERGEAGVRLFDELVGCKILSFTDGGQHGALVLSIIDVQDIKDQMSQILAETFKAALNMSVHFQTLPNAFELYGIDFLVTHSSNSDRRFQVQLLEVNSEPAIELTGPRLTWILQDLFQAIAQTCVEPFFKGSSQGGEWRVGEVRQHLKKCLDTEVRGFANTCPGPAFADFEALRSFTKATSICATMSSQSSSIVFDDIFTINGIDKEGKKFDRVSRLFAHSKNYDMDLTLDYNIELYPLNDGESFALALATSLHKGPPSGGANGVGEEEDKDRDVWRPDGKGVRGLEEEYDYVMYGKVYRFDGGTAEIVTAFASFGGLLMSLTGSFRHMANIVLGDPIYILLRK
;
A
#
# COMPACT_ATOMS: atom_id res chain seq x y z
N MET A 1 21.53 31.67 9.02
CA MET A 1 21.66 30.47 8.18
C MET A 1 21.56 29.30 9.14
N SER A 2 20.45 28.57 9.15
CA SER A 2 20.31 27.43 10.06
C SER A 2 21.01 26.22 9.43
N PHE A 3 21.83 25.56 10.22
CA PHE A 3 22.36 24.24 9.91
C PHE A 3 21.32 23.23 10.39
N PHE A 4 21.00 22.23 9.57
CA PHE A 4 20.08 21.15 9.93
C PHE A 4 20.76 19.79 9.83
N ARG A 5 20.23 18.79 10.54
CA ARG A 5 20.70 17.40 10.49
C ARG A 5 19.80 16.59 9.57
N ALA A 6 20.35 15.57 8.91
CA ALA A 6 19.59 14.66 8.08
C ALA A 6 19.82 13.21 8.54
N PHE A 7 18.77 12.55 9.03
CA PHE A 7 18.76 11.12 9.25
C PHE A 7 18.46 10.41 7.93
N VAL A 8 19.38 9.56 7.49
CA VAL A 8 19.37 8.89 6.18
C VAL A 8 19.63 7.39 6.37
N SER A 9 18.64 6.53 6.10
CA SER A 9 18.79 5.08 6.24
C SER A 9 17.92 4.27 5.27
N TRP A 10 18.56 3.43 4.45
CA TRP A 10 17.89 2.42 3.60
C TRP A 10 18.65 1.08 3.64
N PRO A 11 18.44 0.26 4.70
CA PRO A 11 19.23 -0.96 4.90
C PRO A 11 19.17 -1.94 3.72
N SER A 12 18.03 -2.01 3.05
CA SER A 12 17.76 -2.94 1.95
C SER A 12 17.93 -2.33 0.56
N ALA A 13 18.24 -1.02 0.44
CA ALA A 13 18.26 -0.30 -0.84
C ALA A 13 19.44 0.68 -0.94
N GLN A 14 20.64 0.14 -1.16
CA GLN A 14 21.90 0.91 -1.18
C GLN A 14 21.94 1.96 -2.29
N LEU A 15 21.30 1.71 -3.43
CA LEU A 15 21.22 2.69 -4.52
C LEU A 15 20.42 3.91 -4.08
N THR A 16 19.26 3.70 -3.44
CA THR A 16 18.41 4.76 -2.90
C THR A 16 19.16 5.60 -1.88
N GLU A 17 19.86 4.95 -0.94
CA GLU A 17 20.67 5.65 0.06
C GLU A 17 21.71 6.58 -0.60
N LYS A 18 22.44 6.07 -1.60
CA LYS A 18 23.44 6.85 -2.33
C LYS A 18 22.81 8.04 -3.08
N LEU A 19 21.65 7.84 -3.70
CA LEU A 19 20.93 8.91 -4.41
C LEU A 19 20.50 10.03 -3.45
N VAL A 20 19.99 9.67 -2.28
CA VAL A 20 19.58 10.63 -1.24
C VAL A 20 20.77 11.41 -0.71
N ARG A 21 21.88 10.73 -0.36
CA ARG A 21 23.10 11.39 0.13
C ARG A 21 23.64 12.38 -0.91
N ASN A 22 23.75 11.97 -2.18
CA ASN A 22 24.19 12.85 -3.27
C ASN A 22 23.26 14.06 -3.47
N ALA A 23 21.94 13.86 -3.36
CA ALA A 23 20.97 14.94 -3.49
C ALA A 23 21.11 15.97 -2.36
N LEU A 24 21.33 15.53 -1.13
CA LEU A 24 21.55 16.40 0.03
C LEU A 24 22.88 17.17 -0.05
N GLU A 25 23.93 16.54 -0.57
CA GLU A 25 25.22 17.20 -0.83
C GLU A 25 25.12 18.31 -1.90
N SER A 26 24.13 18.22 -2.80
CA SER A 26 23.93 19.19 -3.88
C SER A 26 23.18 20.46 -3.44
N LEU A 27 22.68 20.51 -2.20
CA LEU A 27 22.00 21.67 -1.64
C LEU A 27 22.99 22.82 -1.38
N ASP A 28 22.50 24.06 -1.43
CA ASP A 28 23.34 25.24 -1.13
C ASP A 28 23.95 25.18 0.29
N ILE A 29 23.21 24.58 1.22
CA ILE A 29 23.64 24.33 2.60
C ILE A 29 23.48 22.83 2.86
N PRO A 30 24.54 22.03 2.68
CA PRO A 30 24.47 20.60 2.90
C PRO A 30 24.27 20.30 4.39
N PRO A 31 23.34 19.40 4.75
CA PRO A 31 23.10 19.03 6.14
C PRO A 31 24.21 18.15 6.71
N THR A 32 24.27 18.06 8.03
CA THR A 32 25.08 17.02 8.68
C THR A 32 24.30 15.72 8.68
N ILE A 33 24.78 14.72 7.92
CA ILE A 33 24.12 13.42 7.84
C ILE A 33 24.44 12.60 9.10
N VAL A 34 23.41 11.99 9.68
CA VAL A 34 23.50 11.12 10.86
C VAL A 34 22.88 9.75 10.55
N ASP A 35 23.52 8.68 11.03
CA ASP A 35 23.05 7.31 10.79
C ASP A 35 22.06 6.82 11.86
N ALA A 36 21.80 7.65 12.88
CA ALA A 36 20.82 7.40 13.93
C ALA A 36 20.12 8.70 14.33
N LEU A 37 18.88 8.56 14.79
CA LEU A 37 18.09 9.65 15.35
C LEU A 37 18.80 10.20 16.62
N PRO A 38 19.10 11.52 16.70
CA PRO A 38 19.87 12.10 17.80
C PRO A 38 19.02 12.46 19.04
N ASP A 39 19.31 11.92 20.22
CA ASP A 39 18.55 12.07 21.49
C ASP A 39 18.01 13.49 21.86
N ASP A 40 18.60 14.57 21.34
CA ASP A 40 18.19 15.97 21.54
C ASP A 40 17.33 16.50 20.37
N HIS A 41 16.22 15.82 20.08
CA HIS A 41 15.35 16.10 18.93
C HIS A 41 14.58 17.42 19.02
N ALA A 42 14.26 17.89 20.24
CA ALA A 42 13.35 19.02 20.45
C ALA A 42 13.98 20.40 20.09
N SER A 43 15.31 20.47 20.01
CA SER A 43 16.03 21.74 19.89
C SER A 43 16.45 22.09 18.45
N GLN A 44 16.54 21.12 17.53
CA GLN A 44 17.22 21.28 16.22
C GLN A 44 16.33 21.03 15.00
N ASP A 45 16.70 21.65 13.88
CA ASP A 45 16.12 21.37 12.56
C ASP A 45 16.57 19.99 12.09
N LEU A 46 15.62 19.09 11.80
CA LEU A 46 15.87 17.69 11.47
C LEU A 46 15.12 17.28 10.19
N LEU A 47 15.84 16.67 9.26
CA LEU A 47 15.26 15.94 8.14
C LEU A 47 15.31 14.44 8.45
N GLN A 48 14.17 13.77 8.34
CA GLN A 48 14.07 12.31 8.31
C GLN A 48 13.80 11.89 6.87
N TRP A 49 14.85 11.46 6.15
CA TRP A 49 14.69 10.89 4.83
C TRP A 49 15.13 9.43 4.91
N SER A 50 14.18 8.51 5.08
CA SER A 50 14.45 7.10 5.39
C SER A 50 13.29 6.22 4.92
N THR A 51 13.45 4.89 5.01
CA THR A 51 12.31 3.96 4.87
C THR A 51 11.24 4.20 5.92
N TYR A 52 9.97 3.96 5.57
CA TYR A 52 8.80 4.21 6.41
C TYR A 52 8.91 3.61 7.82
N ASP A 53 9.41 2.38 7.94
CA ASP A 53 9.51 1.67 9.22
C ASP A 53 10.59 2.23 10.16
N LEU A 54 11.52 3.03 9.62
CA LEU A 54 12.60 3.65 10.38
C LEU A 54 12.32 5.12 10.69
N LEU A 55 11.28 5.71 10.09
CA LEU A 55 10.87 7.06 10.41
C LEU A 55 10.22 7.10 11.80
N ASP A 56 10.58 8.11 12.58
CA ASP A 56 9.84 8.45 13.78
C ASP A 56 8.64 9.33 13.40
N HIS A 57 7.48 8.68 13.28
CA HIS A 57 6.22 9.33 12.92
C HIS A 57 5.71 10.23 14.05
N ASP A 58 6.02 9.92 15.30
CA ASP A 58 5.63 10.72 16.46
C ASP A 58 6.35 12.07 16.43
N LEU A 59 7.66 12.09 16.15
CA LEU A 59 8.41 13.34 15.96
C LEU A 59 7.85 14.21 14.83
N THR A 60 7.27 13.58 13.81
CA THR A 60 6.63 14.29 12.69
C THR A 60 5.32 14.94 13.12
N TYR A 61 4.57 14.32 14.03
CA TYR A 61 3.27 14.78 14.52
C TYR A 61 3.37 15.75 15.71
N GLU A 62 4.33 15.54 16.61
CA GLU A 62 4.57 16.37 17.82
C GLU A 62 5.13 17.76 17.50
N ALA A 63 5.60 17.98 16.28
CA ALA A 63 6.17 19.25 15.85
C ALA A 63 5.05 20.32 15.74
N GLY A 64 4.72 20.99 16.85
CA GLY A 64 3.62 21.95 17.01
C GLY A 64 3.60 23.17 16.06
N SER A 65 3.45 24.39 16.59
CA SER A 65 3.20 25.59 15.75
C SER A 65 4.36 26.03 14.83
N SER A 66 5.54 25.43 14.95
CA SER A 66 6.66 25.60 14.00
C SER A 66 7.34 24.25 13.76
N PRO A 67 7.07 23.58 12.63
CA PRO A 67 7.65 22.27 12.40
C PRO A 67 9.15 22.40 12.14
N LYS A 68 9.96 21.81 13.02
CA LYS A 68 11.42 21.70 12.86
C LYS A 68 11.83 20.39 12.18
N VAL A 69 10.92 19.43 12.14
CA VAL A 69 11.14 18.09 11.61
C VAL A 69 10.44 17.98 10.26
N LEU A 70 11.17 17.62 9.20
CA LEU A 70 10.64 17.29 7.88
C LEU A 70 10.80 15.79 7.64
N SER A 71 9.73 15.10 7.22
CA SER A 71 9.76 13.65 6.98
C SER A 71 9.48 13.28 5.52
N SER A 72 10.14 12.24 5.02
CA SER A 72 10.01 11.76 3.63
C SER A 72 8.82 10.81 3.39
N SER A 73 7.86 10.75 4.31
CA SER A 73 6.61 10.03 4.15
C SER A 73 5.48 10.71 4.93
N TYR A 74 4.26 10.63 4.41
CA TYR A 74 3.06 10.84 5.22
C TYR A 74 2.80 9.61 6.09
N VAL A 75 2.22 9.84 7.27
CA VAL A 75 1.88 8.78 8.23
C VAL A 75 0.69 7.97 7.72
N ILE A 76 -0.41 8.66 7.38
CA ILE A 76 -1.65 8.02 6.94
C ILE A 76 -1.78 8.21 5.43
N ARG A 77 -1.43 7.15 4.68
CA ARG A 77 -1.38 7.16 3.19
C ARG A 77 -2.10 5.99 2.50
N LYS A 78 -2.77 5.13 3.27
CA LYS A 78 -3.35 3.87 2.77
C LYS A 78 -4.43 4.06 1.69
N ALA A 79 -5.09 5.22 1.65
CA ALA A 79 -6.08 5.53 0.61
C ALA A 79 -5.51 5.44 -0.81
N LEU A 80 -4.24 5.78 -0.98
CA LEU A 80 -3.59 5.82 -2.29
C LEU A 80 -2.89 4.50 -2.60
N ILE A 81 -2.14 3.97 -1.63
CA ILE A 81 -1.14 2.91 -1.88
C ILE A 81 -1.72 1.48 -1.85
N ARG A 82 -2.96 1.31 -1.41
CA ARG A 82 -3.63 -0.01 -1.35
C ARG A 82 -4.74 -0.06 -2.40
N LYS A 83 -4.72 -1.08 -3.27
CA LYS A 83 -5.59 -1.18 -4.46
C LYS A 83 -7.08 -1.05 -4.14
N HIS A 84 -7.58 -1.78 -3.14
CA HIS A 84 -8.99 -1.73 -2.74
C HIS A 84 -9.38 -0.35 -2.16
N TYR A 85 -8.53 0.26 -1.32
CA TYR A 85 -8.77 1.61 -0.82
C TYR A 85 -8.72 2.65 -1.93
N LEU A 86 -7.81 2.53 -2.89
CA LEU A 86 -7.68 3.42 -4.04
C LEU A 86 -8.93 3.35 -4.93
N SER A 87 -9.42 2.14 -5.21
CA SER A 87 -10.68 1.93 -5.95
C SER A 87 -11.84 2.63 -5.24
N ARG A 88 -12.05 2.32 -3.96
CA ARG A 88 -13.12 2.90 -3.14
C ARG A 88 -13.03 4.42 -3.03
N CYS A 89 -11.81 4.94 -2.90
CA CYS A 89 -11.51 6.37 -2.90
C CYS A 89 -12.02 7.07 -4.16
N ILE A 90 -11.64 6.53 -5.30
CA ILE A 90 -11.95 7.09 -6.62
C ILE A 90 -13.45 6.96 -6.89
N HIS A 91 -14.05 5.80 -6.61
CA HIS A 91 -15.49 5.58 -6.80
C HIS A 91 -16.32 6.60 -6.01
N ASN A 92 -16.05 6.74 -4.69
CA ASN A 92 -16.73 7.71 -3.84
C ASN A 92 -16.57 9.16 -4.29
N TYR A 93 -15.43 9.49 -4.91
CA TYR A 93 -15.16 10.81 -5.45
C TYR A 93 -15.91 11.07 -6.75
N VAL A 94 -15.88 10.13 -7.69
CA VAL A 94 -16.52 10.23 -9.01
C VAL A 94 -18.05 10.31 -8.89
N VAL A 95 -18.66 9.61 -7.94
CA VAL A 95 -20.09 9.73 -7.64
C VAL A 95 -20.49 11.18 -7.29
N LYS A 96 -19.59 11.93 -6.64
CA LYS A 96 -19.81 13.34 -6.27
C LYS A 96 -19.33 14.32 -7.35
N HIS A 97 -18.44 13.89 -8.23
CA HIS A 97 -17.80 14.70 -9.26
C HIS A 97 -17.84 13.96 -10.61
N PRO A 98 -19.04 13.84 -11.24
CA PRO A 98 -19.21 13.06 -12.47
C PRO A 98 -18.42 13.64 -13.65
N ASP A 99 -18.11 14.93 -13.63
CA ASP A 99 -17.32 15.62 -14.66
C ASP A 99 -15.80 15.39 -14.51
N SER A 100 -15.35 14.72 -13.44
CA SER A 100 -13.93 14.46 -13.23
C SER A 100 -13.37 13.48 -14.27
N ILE A 101 -12.13 13.73 -14.71
CA ILE A 101 -11.42 12.84 -15.64
C ILE A 101 -11.30 11.40 -15.09
N LEU A 102 -11.30 11.23 -13.76
CA LEU A 102 -11.22 9.94 -13.09
C LEU A 102 -12.35 8.98 -13.49
N HIS A 103 -13.53 9.50 -13.88
CA HIS A 103 -14.62 8.66 -14.35
C HIS A 103 -14.21 7.80 -15.56
N ARG A 104 -13.28 8.27 -16.39
CA ARG A 104 -12.84 7.58 -17.61
C ARG A 104 -11.37 7.17 -17.59
N ALA A 105 -10.64 7.57 -16.56
CA ALA A 105 -9.20 7.38 -16.45
C ALA A 105 -8.80 6.34 -15.40
N VAL A 106 -9.76 5.57 -14.89
CA VAL A 106 -9.53 4.50 -13.92
C VAL A 106 -10.41 3.33 -14.34
N PRO A 107 -9.83 2.13 -14.54
CA PRO A 107 -10.62 0.94 -14.87
C PRO A 107 -11.59 0.62 -13.74
N ARG A 108 -12.79 0.15 -14.10
CA ARG A 108 -13.79 -0.23 -13.10
C ARG A 108 -13.24 -1.38 -12.26
N THR A 109 -13.45 -1.29 -10.96
CA THR A 109 -12.76 -2.13 -9.99
C THR A 109 -13.71 -2.47 -8.85
N TRP A 110 -13.79 -3.76 -8.53
CA TRP A 110 -14.56 -4.34 -7.44
C TRP A 110 -13.58 -4.93 -6.43
N ASP A 111 -13.77 -4.61 -5.15
CA ASP A 111 -13.08 -5.26 -4.06
C ASP A 111 -13.90 -6.43 -3.54
N LEU A 112 -13.23 -7.53 -3.22
CA LEU A 112 -13.84 -8.74 -2.68
C LEU A 112 -13.13 -9.16 -1.41
N GLU A 113 -13.89 -9.67 -0.46
CA GLU A 113 -13.38 -10.39 0.69
C GLU A 113 -13.98 -11.79 0.69
N LEU A 114 -13.14 -12.79 0.44
CA LEU A 114 -13.54 -14.19 0.30
C LEU A 114 -12.64 -15.04 1.18
N SER A 115 -13.24 -15.95 1.96
CA SER A 115 -12.51 -16.97 2.71
C SER A 115 -12.44 -18.29 1.94
N PHE A 116 -13.47 -18.60 1.16
CA PHE A 116 -13.60 -19.84 0.38
C PHE A 116 -14.27 -19.58 -0.97
N ALA A 117 -14.07 -20.46 -1.94
CA ALA A 117 -14.57 -20.34 -3.31
C ALA A 117 -16.09 -20.47 -3.41
N ASP A 118 -16.72 -21.24 -2.52
CA ASP A 118 -18.17 -21.45 -2.44
C ASP A 118 -18.94 -20.22 -1.94
N GLU A 119 -18.28 -19.27 -1.27
CA GLU A 119 -18.86 -17.97 -0.91
C GLU A 119 -19.13 -17.09 -2.15
N LEU A 120 -18.48 -17.36 -3.29
CA LEU A 120 -18.63 -16.59 -4.53
C LEU A 120 -20.08 -16.58 -5.04
N ASP A 121 -20.81 -17.68 -4.84
CA ASP A 121 -22.23 -17.80 -5.23
C ASP A 121 -23.13 -16.81 -4.48
N GLU A 122 -22.84 -16.56 -3.20
CA GLU A 122 -23.58 -15.57 -2.40
C GLU A 122 -23.24 -14.14 -2.86
N MET A 123 -21.97 -13.88 -3.21
CA MET A 123 -21.51 -12.56 -3.64
C MET A 123 -22.16 -12.09 -4.96
N TRP A 124 -22.46 -13.00 -5.89
CA TRP A 124 -23.17 -12.65 -7.14
C TRP A 124 -24.55 -12.04 -6.90
N GLY A 125 -25.18 -12.35 -5.76
CA GLY A 125 -26.50 -11.84 -5.40
C GLY A 125 -26.49 -10.42 -4.82
N ASP A 126 -25.35 -9.93 -4.34
CA ASP A 126 -25.23 -8.64 -3.65
C ASP A 126 -24.04 -7.84 -4.21
N GLU A 127 -22.83 -8.02 -3.67
CA GLU A 127 -21.66 -7.19 -3.97
C GLU A 127 -21.19 -7.24 -5.43
N LEU A 128 -21.35 -8.38 -6.10
CA LEU A 128 -20.94 -8.61 -7.49
C LEU A 128 -22.10 -8.60 -8.47
N TRP A 129 -23.28 -8.14 -8.09
CA TRP A 129 -24.45 -8.18 -8.96
C TRP A 129 -24.23 -7.44 -10.30
N ASP A 130 -23.61 -6.26 -10.26
CA ASP A 130 -23.28 -5.47 -11.45
C ASP A 130 -22.28 -6.20 -12.36
N LEU A 131 -21.19 -6.73 -11.79
CA LEU A 131 -20.18 -7.50 -12.51
C LEU A 131 -20.79 -8.78 -13.11
N GLY A 132 -21.63 -9.46 -12.34
CA GLY A 132 -22.29 -10.69 -12.74
C GLY A 132 -23.23 -10.46 -13.92
N SER A 133 -23.95 -9.35 -13.94
CA SER A 133 -24.80 -8.95 -15.06
C SER A 133 -23.97 -8.67 -16.32
N GLU A 134 -22.81 -8.01 -16.18
CA GLU A 134 -21.91 -7.77 -17.33
C GLU A 134 -21.27 -9.03 -17.91
N LEU A 135 -20.97 -10.01 -17.06
CA LEU A 135 -20.46 -11.32 -17.49
C LEU A 135 -21.54 -12.15 -18.21
N GLU A 136 -22.82 -11.95 -17.86
CA GLU A 136 -23.96 -12.66 -18.48
C GLU A 136 -24.45 -12.03 -19.78
N ASP A 137 -24.30 -10.71 -19.94
CA ASP A 137 -24.73 -9.95 -21.13
C ASP A 137 -23.97 -10.38 -22.42
N GLY A 138 -22.93 -11.22 -22.31
CA GLY A 138 -22.35 -11.95 -23.44
C GLY A 138 -21.58 -11.05 -24.42
N SER A 139 -21.05 -9.91 -23.96
CA SER A 139 -20.05 -9.19 -24.75
C SER A 139 -18.74 -9.98 -24.69
N ASP A 140 -18.53 -10.91 -25.64
CA ASP A 140 -17.32 -11.74 -25.76
C ASP A 140 -16.01 -10.91 -25.86
N GLU A 141 -16.11 -9.59 -26.00
CA GLU A 141 -14.98 -8.67 -26.09
C GLU A 141 -14.41 -8.21 -24.74
N LYS A 142 -15.16 -8.36 -23.63
CA LYS A 142 -14.73 -7.83 -22.32
C LYS A 142 -13.98 -8.87 -21.49
N TRP A 143 -12.85 -8.44 -20.96
CA TRP A 143 -12.00 -9.24 -20.09
C TRP A 143 -11.84 -8.58 -18.74
N TRP A 144 -11.58 -9.40 -17.74
CA TRP A 144 -11.38 -9.00 -16.36
C TRP A 144 -10.05 -9.55 -15.84
N ILE A 145 -9.45 -8.84 -14.90
CA ILE A 145 -8.21 -9.23 -14.25
C ILE A 145 -8.43 -9.34 -12.74
N LEU A 146 -8.22 -10.54 -12.19
CA LEU A 146 -8.22 -10.79 -10.75
C LEU A 146 -6.82 -10.52 -10.21
N LYS A 147 -6.75 -9.72 -9.15
CA LYS A 147 -5.50 -9.36 -8.46
C LYS A 147 -5.65 -9.61 -6.96
N PRO A 148 -4.84 -10.47 -6.35
CA PRO A 148 -4.83 -10.61 -4.90
C PRO A 148 -4.33 -9.33 -4.22
N GLY A 149 -4.97 -8.95 -3.12
CA GLY A 149 -4.81 -7.65 -2.47
C GLY A 149 -3.50 -7.49 -1.67
N MET A 150 -2.86 -8.60 -1.31
CA MET A 150 -1.58 -8.62 -0.57
C MET A 150 -0.46 -9.37 -1.29
N ALA A 151 -0.66 -9.81 -2.53
CA ALA A 151 0.41 -10.45 -3.28
C ALA A 151 1.29 -9.41 -3.97
N ASP A 152 2.60 -9.55 -3.79
CA ASP A 152 3.59 -8.70 -4.45
C ASP A 152 3.98 -9.23 -5.83
N ARG A 153 4.61 -8.37 -6.64
CA ARG A 153 5.29 -8.72 -7.91
C ARG A 153 4.42 -9.38 -8.99
N GLY A 154 3.10 -9.26 -8.88
CA GLY A 154 2.16 -9.82 -9.85
C GLY A 154 1.90 -11.32 -9.69
N MET A 155 2.24 -11.89 -8.54
CA MET A 155 1.85 -13.25 -8.17
C MET A 155 0.33 -13.36 -7.99
N GLY A 156 -0.26 -14.49 -8.38
CA GLY A 156 -1.70 -14.77 -8.25
C GLY A 156 -2.60 -13.95 -9.18
N ILE A 157 -2.05 -13.22 -10.13
CA ILE A 157 -2.85 -12.51 -11.12
C ILE A 157 -3.42 -13.52 -12.13
N ARG A 158 -4.72 -13.43 -12.40
CA ARG A 158 -5.43 -14.26 -13.38
C ARG A 158 -6.31 -13.39 -14.26
N LEU A 159 -6.48 -13.80 -15.52
CA LEU A 159 -7.42 -13.20 -16.46
C LEU A 159 -8.62 -14.13 -16.61
N PHE A 160 -9.81 -13.55 -16.73
CA PHE A 160 -11.03 -14.30 -16.94
C PHE A 160 -12.05 -13.48 -17.74
N HIS A 161 -12.99 -14.17 -18.37
CA HIS A 161 -14.09 -13.57 -19.11
C HIS A 161 -15.45 -14.20 -18.78
N THR A 162 -15.50 -15.34 -18.08
CA THR A 162 -16.76 -15.95 -17.59
C THR A 162 -16.81 -16.10 -16.07
N LYS A 163 -18.03 -16.26 -15.53
CA LYS A 163 -18.24 -16.60 -14.11
C LYS A 163 -17.60 -17.95 -13.75
N GLN A 164 -17.70 -18.93 -14.64
CA GLN A 164 -17.17 -20.27 -14.44
C GLN A 164 -15.63 -20.27 -14.39
N GLU A 165 -14.96 -19.44 -15.20
CA GLU A 165 -13.51 -19.26 -15.09
C GLU A 165 -13.10 -18.66 -13.76
N LEU A 166 -13.83 -17.65 -13.27
CA LEU A 166 -13.54 -17.04 -11.97
C LEU A 166 -13.68 -18.06 -10.83
N GLU A 167 -14.74 -18.88 -10.86
CA GLU A 167 -14.95 -19.95 -9.89
C GLU A 167 -13.82 -20.99 -9.93
N ARG A 168 -13.40 -21.42 -11.14
CA ARG A 168 -12.25 -22.33 -11.31
C ARG A 168 -10.96 -21.73 -10.75
N ILE A 169 -10.72 -20.43 -10.98
CA ILE A 169 -9.53 -19.74 -10.44
C ILE A 169 -9.49 -19.84 -8.92
N PHE A 170 -10.62 -19.60 -8.23
CA PHE A 170 -10.68 -19.71 -6.77
C PHE A 170 -10.54 -21.16 -6.29
N GLN A 171 -11.16 -22.12 -6.98
CA GLN A 171 -11.01 -23.55 -6.66
C GLN A 171 -9.57 -24.04 -6.85
N ASP A 172 -8.84 -23.52 -7.85
CA ASP A 172 -7.45 -23.89 -8.08
C ASP A 172 -6.54 -23.32 -6.99
N PHE A 173 -6.81 -22.11 -6.51
CA PHE A 173 -6.07 -21.59 -5.36
C PHE A 173 -6.29 -22.43 -4.09
N GLU A 174 -7.50 -22.93 -3.85
CA GLU A 174 -7.79 -23.81 -2.70
C GLU A 174 -7.09 -25.17 -2.80
N LYS A 175 -6.99 -25.75 -4.01
CA LYS A 175 -6.30 -27.04 -4.20
C LYS A 175 -4.80 -26.94 -3.93
N ASP A 176 -4.18 -25.80 -4.24
CA ASP A 176 -2.77 -25.55 -3.92
C ASP A 176 -2.51 -25.50 -2.39
N ASP A 177 -3.57 -25.40 -1.57
CA ASP A 177 -3.49 -25.41 -0.10
C ASP A 177 -3.57 -26.83 0.52
N GLU A 178 -4.10 -27.85 -0.19
CA GLU A 178 -4.23 -29.22 0.30
C GLU A 178 -3.05 -30.10 -0.14
N ASP A 179 -2.20 -30.54 0.81
CA ASP A 179 -1.03 -31.43 0.67
C ASP A 179 -1.05 -32.48 -0.49
N GLU A 180 -0.76 -32.09 -1.74
CA GLU A 180 -0.32 -33.00 -2.80
C GLU A 180 1.20 -32.86 -3.04
N PRO A 181 1.96 -33.97 -3.05
CA PRO A 181 3.40 -33.93 -3.34
C PRO A 181 3.61 -33.48 -4.79
N GLU A 182 4.39 -32.41 -4.96
CA GLU A 182 4.74 -31.84 -6.27
C GLU A 182 5.03 -32.93 -7.32
N PRO A 183 4.32 -32.97 -8.46
CA PRO A 183 4.74 -33.79 -9.58
C PRO A 183 6.07 -33.28 -10.15
N GLU A 184 6.93 -34.20 -10.61
CA GLU A 184 8.24 -33.88 -11.18
C GLU A 184 8.13 -32.85 -12.32
N ARG A 185 8.85 -31.74 -12.12
CA ARG A 185 8.74 -30.45 -12.81
C ARG A 185 9.24 -30.49 -14.27
N GLU A 186 8.50 -29.90 -15.20
CA GLU A 186 9.04 -29.48 -16.51
C GLU A 186 9.60 -28.04 -16.40
N GLU A 187 10.86 -27.84 -16.78
CA GLU A 187 11.50 -26.52 -16.84
C GLU A 187 10.84 -25.64 -17.93
N GLY A 188 9.90 -24.76 -17.56
CA GLY A 188 9.39 -23.76 -18.51
C GLY A 188 8.24 -22.88 -18.06
N THR A 189 7.36 -23.35 -17.17
CA THR A 189 6.20 -22.57 -16.68
C THR A 189 6.54 -21.92 -15.34
N ARG A 190 6.60 -20.58 -15.32
CA ARG A 190 6.74 -19.83 -14.06
C ARG A 190 5.40 -19.87 -13.35
N ASP A 191 5.29 -20.75 -12.37
CA ASP A 191 4.10 -20.84 -11.54
C ASP A 191 3.87 -19.52 -10.78
N THR A 192 2.65 -19.01 -10.89
CA THR A 192 2.17 -17.81 -10.21
C THR A 192 1.10 -18.15 -9.17
N GLY A 193 0.94 -19.44 -8.82
CA GLY A 193 0.09 -19.92 -7.74
C GLY A 193 0.39 -19.19 -6.43
N VAL A 194 -0.66 -18.86 -5.69
CA VAL A 194 -0.55 -18.24 -4.37
C VAL A 194 -1.48 -18.98 -3.43
N VAL A 195 -0.92 -19.41 -2.31
CA VAL A 195 -1.61 -20.05 -1.18
C VAL A 195 -2.76 -19.15 -0.70
N THR A 196 -4.01 -19.57 -0.91
CA THR A 196 -5.22 -18.77 -0.59
C THR A 196 -5.46 -18.60 0.89
N SER A 197 -5.01 -19.54 1.73
CA SER A 197 -5.15 -19.43 3.19
C SER A 197 -4.53 -18.17 3.81
N GLN A 198 -3.71 -17.42 3.05
CA GLN A 198 -3.10 -16.15 3.45
C GLN A 198 -3.74 -14.89 2.81
N LEU A 199 -4.63 -15.05 1.83
CA LEU A 199 -5.19 -13.97 1.02
C LEU A 199 -6.72 -13.95 1.09
N ARG A 200 -7.27 -13.07 1.93
CA ARG A 200 -8.74 -12.88 2.03
C ARG A 200 -9.27 -11.78 1.11
N HIS A 201 -8.42 -10.83 0.71
CA HIS A 201 -8.84 -9.68 -0.08
C HIS A 201 -8.39 -9.80 -1.52
N PHE A 202 -9.33 -9.71 -2.45
CA PHE A 202 -9.09 -9.70 -3.88
C PHE A 202 -9.63 -8.41 -4.51
N VAL A 203 -9.13 -8.10 -5.69
CA VAL A 203 -9.60 -6.99 -6.50
C VAL A 203 -9.83 -7.50 -7.91
N ILE A 204 -11.06 -7.42 -8.38
CA ILE A 204 -11.41 -7.62 -9.79
C ILE A 204 -11.37 -6.26 -10.48
N GLN A 205 -10.65 -6.17 -11.58
CA GLN A 205 -10.53 -4.93 -12.34
C GLN A 205 -10.81 -5.20 -13.83
N GLU A 206 -11.39 -4.21 -14.51
CA GLU A 206 -11.57 -4.24 -15.96
C GLU A 206 -10.21 -4.37 -16.67
N TYR A 207 -10.08 -5.39 -17.51
CA TYR A 207 -8.87 -5.58 -18.31
C TYR A 207 -8.92 -4.69 -19.55
N LEU A 208 -7.88 -3.87 -19.72
CA LEU A 208 -7.76 -2.94 -20.83
C LEU A 208 -7.25 -3.66 -22.09
N SER A 209 -8.18 -4.16 -22.92
CA SER A 209 -7.89 -4.97 -24.13
C SER A 209 -7.35 -4.17 -25.33
N ASN A 210 -7.40 -2.83 -25.30
CA ASN A 210 -6.94 -1.97 -26.40
C ASN A 210 -5.73 -1.09 -26.00
N PRO A 211 -4.61 -1.68 -25.54
CA PRO A 211 -3.43 -0.91 -25.17
C PRO A 211 -2.76 -0.27 -26.41
N LEU A 212 -2.07 0.84 -26.21
CA LEU A 212 -1.11 1.36 -27.18
C LEU A 212 0.04 0.37 -27.31
N LEU A 213 0.28 -0.11 -28.54
CA LEU A 213 1.32 -1.07 -28.87
C LEU A 213 2.43 -0.38 -29.65
N LEU A 214 3.66 -0.54 -29.17
CA LEU A 214 4.88 -0.04 -29.79
C LEU A 214 5.95 -1.13 -29.76
N ASP A 215 6.92 -1.06 -30.67
CA ASP A 215 8.09 -1.93 -30.65
C ASP A 215 9.32 -1.17 -30.11
N PRO A 216 9.87 -1.53 -28.93
CA PRO A 216 11.03 -0.84 -28.35
C PRO A 216 12.33 -1.05 -29.15
N SER A 217 12.35 -1.96 -30.14
CA SER A 217 13.49 -2.21 -31.02
C SER A 217 13.62 -1.20 -32.17
N GLU A 218 12.58 -0.39 -32.42
CA GLU A 218 12.62 0.70 -33.40
C GLU A 218 13.63 1.79 -33.01
N VAL A 219 13.83 2.00 -31.71
CA VAL A 219 14.79 2.95 -31.16
C VAL A 219 16.07 2.19 -30.79
N PRO A 220 17.20 2.41 -31.50
CA PRO A 220 18.46 1.75 -31.18
C PRO A 220 18.97 2.16 -29.81
N LEU A 221 19.49 1.20 -29.04
CA LEU A 221 20.17 1.49 -27.78
C LEU A 221 21.52 2.19 -28.03
N PRO A 222 21.88 3.21 -27.25
CA PRO A 222 23.22 3.82 -27.31
C PRO A 222 24.29 2.75 -27.05
N GLY A 223 25.18 2.53 -28.03
CA GLY A 223 26.31 1.60 -27.90
C GLY A 223 26.08 0.17 -28.44
N HIS A 224 24.84 -0.22 -28.76
CA HIS A 224 24.53 -1.51 -29.39
C HIS A 224 23.90 -1.30 -30.78
N GLY A 225 24.74 -1.05 -31.79
CA GLY A 225 24.33 -1.07 -33.19
C GLY A 225 25.22 -0.25 -34.12
N ASN A 226 25.68 -0.89 -35.20
CA ASN A 226 26.35 -0.24 -36.33
C ASN A 226 25.51 0.95 -36.84
N PRO A 227 26.10 2.12 -37.12
CA PRO A 227 25.34 3.25 -37.62
C PRO A 227 24.82 2.94 -39.02
N ARG A 228 23.51 3.13 -39.24
CA ARG A 228 22.79 3.14 -40.52
C ARG A 228 22.47 1.75 -41.12
N VAL A 229 21.43 1.11 -40.59
CA VAL A 229 20.47 0.40 -41.46
C VAL A 229 19.31 1.38 -41.72
N PRO A 230 18.94 1.68 -42.98
CA PRO A 230 17.82 2.56 -43.28
C PRO A 230 16.53 2.07 -42.60
N GLN A 231 15.86 3.00 -41.92
CA GLN A 231 14.68 2.80 -41.07
C GLN A 231 13.43 2.33 -41.83
N THR A 232 13.51 2.15 -43.15
CA THR A 232 12.37 1.96 -44.05
C THR A 232 11.97 0.52 -44.32
N ASP A 233 12.83 -0.48 -44.04
CA ASP A 233 12.56 -1.89 -44.35
C ASP A 233 12.97 -2.86 -43.22
N ARG A 234 12.38 -2.71 -42.01
CA ARG A 234 12.32 -3.82 -41.04
C ARG A 234 10.95 -4.51 -41.19
N PRO A 235 10.88 -5.73 -41.74
CA PRO A 235 9.59 -6.37 -42.05
C PRO A 235 8.84 -6.93 -40.83
N ASP A 236 9.51 -7.13 -39.68
CA ASP A 236 8.92 -7.84 -38.53
C ASP A 236 8.90 -6.97 -37.26
N LEU A 237 8.13 -5.88 -37.26
CA LEU A 237 7.86 -5.10 -36.04
C LEU A 237 6.74 -5.77 -35.23
N ASN A 238 6.95 -5.95 -33.93
CA ASN A 238 5.99 -6.60 -33.04
C ASN A 238 5.46 -5.63 -32.00
N GLY A 239 4.14 -5.53 -31.88
CA GLY A 239 3.49 -4.67 -30.90
C GLY A 239 3.63 -5.22 -29.48
N HIS A 240 4.32 -4.51 -28.61
CA HIS A 240 4.43 -4.86 -27.19
C HIS A 240 3.55 -3.96 -26.34
N LYS A 241 2.90 -4.56 -25.33
CA LYS A 241 2.18 -3.81 -24.29
C LYS A 241 3.19 -3.14 -23.37
N PHE A 242 2.92 -1.93 -22.91
CA PHE A 242 3.76 -1.28 -21.91
C PHE A 242 2.93 -0.47 -20.92
N HIS A 243 3.42 -0.33 -19.70
CA HIS A 243 2.90 0.66 -18.76
C HIS A 243 3.89 1.83 -18.62
N LEU A 244 3.38 2.98 -18.23
CA LEU A 244 4.16 4.17 -17.92
C LEU A 244 4.34 4.26 -16.41
N ARG A 245 5.60 4.19 -15.95
CA ARG A 245 6.00 4.48 -14.57
C ARG A 245 6.36 5.96 -14.49
N ALA A 246 5.51 6.72 -13.80
CA ALA A 246 5.75 8.12 -13.49
C ALA A 246 6.15 8.29 -12.02
N TYR A 247 7.07 9.20 -11.75
CA TYR A 247 7.40 9.59 -10.38
C TYR A 247 6.60 10.82 -9.99
N CYS A 248 5.96 10.77 -8.85
CA CYS A 248 5.13 11.84 -8.31
C CYS A 248 5.61 12.20 -6.91
N VAL A 249 5.77 13.48 -6.62
CA VAL A 249 6.19 13.97 -5.31
C VAL A 249 5.05 14.79 -4.72
N ALA A 250 4.52 14.37 -3.58
CA ALA A 250 3.57 15.17 -2.82
C ALA A 250 4.29 15.85 -1.66
N SER A 251 4.04 17.13 -1.40
CA SER A 251 4.77 17.91 -0.40
C SER A 251 3.84 18.79 0.43
N GLY A 252 4.12 18.85 1.73
CA GLY A 252 3.46 19.70 2.72
C GLY A 252 1.97 19.43 2.87
N ALA A 253 1.19 20.51 3.00
CA ALA A 253 -0.27 20.45 3.14
C ALA A 253 -1.01 19.99 1.87
N LEU A 254 -0.29 19.45 0.89
CA LEU A 254 -0.68 18.95 -0.43
C LEU A 254 -0.42 19.90 -1.60
N THR A 255 0.84 19.93 -1.99
CA THR A 255 1.24 20.26 -3.36
C THR A 255 1.73 18.98 -4.06
N VAL A 256 1.28 18.72 -5.28
CA VAL A 256 1.60 17.50 -6.02
C VAL A 256 2.39 17.85 -7.27
N TYR A 257 3.52 17.17 -7.48
CA TYR A 257 4.42 17.37 -8.61
C TYR A 257 4.59 16.08 -9.41
N LEU A 258 4.41 16.14 -10.73
CA LEU A 258 4.72 15.05 -11.65
C LEU A 258 6.11 15.27 -12.24
N TYR A 259 6.98 14.28 -12.13
CA TYR A 259 8.27 14.29 -12.81
C TYR A 259 8.13 13.94 -14.29
N GLU A 260 8.62 14.80 -15.18
CA GLU A 260 8.34 14.73 -16.62
C GLU A 260 9.10 13.62 -17.36
N ARG A 261 10.17 13.07 -16.77
CA ARG A 261 10.93 11.96 -17.36
C ARG A 261 10.29 10.62 -16.99
N ILE A 262 9.23 10.30 -17.70
CA ILE A 262 8.44 9.08 -17.49
C ILE A 262 9.11 7.88 -18.14
N LEU A 263 9.06 6.73 -17.48
CA LEU A 263 9.60 5.47 -17.98
C LEU A 263 8.48 4.65 -18.63
N ALA A 264 8.75 4.03 -19.77
CA ALA A 264 7.91 3.04 -20.42
C ALA A 264 8.50 1.64 -20.22
N LEU A 265 7.71 0.74 -19.64
CA LEU A 265 8.10 -0.62 -19.27
C LEU A 265 7.30 -1.64 -20.09
N PHE A 266 8.01 -2.35 -20.97
CA PHE A 266 7.42 -3.20 -22.00
C PHE A 266 7.24 -4.65 -21.55
N SER A 267 6.21 -5.33 -22.08
CA SER A 267 6.01 -6.77 -21.98
C SER A 267 7.19 -7.54 -22.61
N ALA A 268 7.47 -8.74 -22.08
CA ALA A 268 8.51 -9.60 -22.62
C ALA A 268 8.13 -10.14 -24.01
N LEU A 269 6.86 -10.54 -24.15
CA LEU A 269 6.29 -11.08 -25.38
C LEU A 269 5.43 -10.04 -26.11
N PRO A 270 5.28 -10.14 -27.44
CA PRO A 270 4.33 -9.34 -28.20
C PRO A 270 2.92 -9.52 -27.66
N TYR A 271 2.14 -8.44 -27.69
CA TYR A 271 0.77 -8.46 -27.23
C TYR A 271 -0.12 -9.18 -28.25
N SER A 272 -0.88 -10.16 -27.76
CA SER A 272 -2.07 -10.70 -28.40
C SER A 272 -3.27 -10.38 -27.52
N MET A 273 -4.47 -10.36 -28.10
CA MET A 273 -5.68 -10.40 -27.26
C MET A 273 -5.70 -11.72 -26.49
N PRO A 274 -6.21 -11.74 -25.24
CA PRO A 274 -6.43 -13.00 -24.54
C PRO A 274 -7.37 -13.88 -25.39
N GLY A 275 -6.99 -15.14 -25.60
CA GLY A 275 -7.75 -16.09 -26.42
C GLY A 275 -8.90 -16.73 -25.65
N HIS A 276 -9.90 -17.26 -26.36
CA HIS A 276 -11.02 -18.01 -25.79
C HIS A 276 -10.81 -19.52 -25.78
N ASP A 277 -9.71 -20.02 -26.36
CA ASP A 277 -9.39 -21.45 -26.36
C ASP A 277 -8.74 -21.83 -25.01
N ASP A 278 -8.99 -23.05 -24.53
CA ASP A 278 -8.49 -23.68 -23.28
C ASP A 278 -6.94 -23.74 -23.16
N ASP A 279 -6.20 -23.06 -24.04
CA ASP A 279 -4.75 -22.90 -23.92
C ASP A 279 -4.43 -21.89 -22.81
N GLU A 280 -3.54 -22.28 -21.90
CA GLU A 280 -3.10 -21.49 -20.75
C GLU A 280 -2.68 -20.06 -21.18
N ILE A 281 -3.40 -19.04 -20.70
CA ILE A 281 -3.16 -17.65 -21.09
C ILE A 281 -1.75 -17.24 -20.65
N HIS A 282 -0.87 -16.99 -21.63
CA HIS A 282 0.50 -16.55 -21.36
C HIS A 282 0.55 -15.14 -20.76
N LEU A 283 0.56 -15.05 -19.43
CA LEU A 283 0.58 -13.78 -18.67
C LEU A 283 1.77 -12.87 -19.03
N ALA A 284 2.87 -13.41 -19.57
CA ALA A 284 4.06 -12.65 -19.96
C ALA A 284 3.83 -11.62 -21.09
N ALA A 285 2.80 -11.81 -21.93
CA ALA A 285 2.38 -10.84 -22.94
C ALA A 285 1.49 -9.71 -22.36
N HIS A 286 0.82 -9.98 -21.25
CA HIS A 286 -0.20 -9.11 -20.67
C HIS A 286 0.27 -8.36 -19.42
N LEU A 287 1.30 -8.85 -18.74
CA LEU A 287 1.92 -8.25 -17.56
C LEU A 287 3.22 -7.54 -17.95
N THR A 288 3.31 -6.29 -17.51
CA THR A 288 4.42 -5.38 -17.81
C THR A 288 5.38 -5.19 -16.63
N ASN A 289 5.23 -5.99 -15.57
CA ASN A 289 5.95 -5.81 -14.32
C ASN A 289 7.41 -6.29 -14.44
N THR A 290 8.37 -5.44 -14.10
CA THR A 290 9.81 -5.70 -14.29
C THR A 290 10.30 -6.93 -13.52
N SER A 291 9.72 -7.22 -12.36
CA SER A 291 10.07 -8.38 -11.54
C SER A 291 9.79 -9.72 -12.24
N LEU A 292 8.80 -9.76 -13.13
CA LEU A 292 8.43 -10.95 -13.90
C LEU A 292 9.21 -11.06 -15.23
N GLN A 293 9.96 -10.02 -15.60
CA GLN A 293 10.52 -9.81 -16.94
C GLN A 293 12.05 -9.86 -17.00
N THR A 294 12.66 -10.64 -16.10
CA THR A 294 14.11 -10.85 -15.98
C THR A 294 14.84 -11.18 -17.30
N GLU A 295 14.14 -11.67 -18.32
CA GLU A 295 14.71 -12.08 -19.61
C GLU A 295 15.02 -10.94 -20.60
N ARG A 296 14.36 -9.77 -20.52
CA ARG A 296 14.63 -8.64 -21.44
C ARG A 296 15.70 -7.66 -20.94
N GLY A 297 16.01 -7.66 -19.65
CA GLY A 297 16.96 -6.73 -19.04
C GLY A 297 16.67 -5.26 -19.41
N GLU A 298 17.72 -4.49 -19.71
CA GLU A 298 17.64 -3.05 -20.05
C GLU A 298 16.88 -2.72 -21.35
N ALA A 299 16.61 -3.71 -22.20
CA ALA A 299 15.90 -3.49 -23.46
C ALA A 299 14.40 -3.19 -23.23
N GLY A 300 13.83 -3.67 -22.12
CA GLY A 300 12.42 -3.49 -21.78
C GLY A 300 12.07 -2.14 -21.16
N VAL A 301 13.06 -1.31 -20.80
CA VAL A 301 12.86 0.00 -20.17
C VAL A 301 13.34 1.13 -21.08
N ARG A 302 12.43 2.05 -21.40
CA ARG A 302 12.68 3.21 -22.27
C ARG A 302 12.22 4.49 -21.58
N LEU A 303 12.81 5.62 -21.94
CA LEU A 303 12.18 6.91 -21.66
C LEU A 303 10.97 7.07 -22.57
N PHE A 304 9.86 7.58 -22.07
CA PHE A 304 8.68 7.78 -22.89
C PHE A 304 8.94 8.75 -24.06
N ASP A 305 9.75 9.79 -23.83
CA ASP A 305 10.17 10.73 -24.87
C ASP A 305 11.09 10.09 -25.93
N GLU A 306 11.76 8.96 -25.65
CA GLU A 306 12.56 8.23 -26.66
C GLU A 306 11.68 7.59 -27.73
N LEU A 307 10.39 7.36 -27.44
CA LEU A 307 9.45 6.64 -28.31
C LEU A 307 8.75 7.56 -29.34
N VAL A 308 9.04 8.86 -29.30
CA VAL A 308 8.54 9.80 -30.31
C VAL A 308 9.06 9.40 -31.69
N GLY A 309 8.15 9.23 -32.64
CA GLY A 309 8.44 8.81 -34.02
C GLY A 309 8.33 7.30 -34.26
N CYS A 310 8.14 6.48 -33.22
CA CYS A 310 7.86 5.05 -33.39
C CYS A 310 6.52 4.81 -34.07
N LYS A 311 6.42 3.71 -34.83
CA LYS A 311 5.17 3.29 -35.47
C LYS A 311 4.21 2.74 -34.43
N ILE A 312 2.94 3.12 -34.57
CA ILE A 312 1.86 2.63 -33.71
C ILE A 312 1.32 1.34 -34.32
N LEU A 313 1.38 0.26 -33.54
CA LEU A 313 1.04 -1.10 -33.99
C LEU A 313 -0.32 -1.59 -33.47
N SER A 314 -1.03 -0.76 -32.71
CA SER A 314 -2.33 -1.04 -32.10
C SER A 314 -3.54 -0.70 -32.97
N PHE A 315 -3.38 0.08 -34.06
CA PHE A 315 -4.48 0.47 -34.94
C PHE A 315 -4.57 -0.45 -36.18
N THR A 316 -5.76 -1.01 -36.40
CA THR A 316 -6.10 -1.90 -37.52
C THR A 316 -7.15 -1.29 -38.46
N ASP A 317 -7.11 0.01 -38.73
CA ASP A 317 -8.04 0.56 -39.73
C ASP A 317 -7.49 0.31 -41.15
N GLY A 318 -8.13 -0.57 -41.91
CA GLY A 318 -7.90 -0.74 -43.35
C GLY A 318 -6.64 -1.49 -43.81
N GLY A 319 -5.96 -2.25 -42.94
CA GLY A 319 -4.92 -3.21 -43.37
C GLY A 319 -3.52 -2.63 -43.62
N GLN A 320 -3.24 -1.39 -43.21
CA GLN A 320 -1.87 -0.86 -43.16
C GLN A 320 -1.40 -0.71 -41.70
N HIS A 321 -0.77 -1.77 -41.17
CA HIS A 321 -0.04 -1.69 -39.91
C HIS A 321 1.03 -0.59 -39.99
N GLY A 322 1.11 0.27 -38.97
CA GLY A 322 2.21 1.22 -38.81
C GLY A 322 2.21 2.45 -39.73
N ALA A 323 1.06 2.85 -40.28
CA ALA A 323 0.92 4.09 -41.05
C ALA A 323 0.98 5.36 -40.17
N LEU A 324 0.66 5.24 -38.89
CA LEU A 324 0.67 6.33 -37.93
C LEU A 324 1.87 6.22 -36.98
N VAL A 325 2.48 7.35 -36.67
CA VAL A 325 3.59 7.47 -35.72
C VAL A 325 3.15 8.17 -34.44
N LEU A 326 3.83 7.88 -33.34
CA LEU A 326 3.65 8.60 -32.07
C LEU A 326 4.29 9.98 -32.19
N SER A 327 3.49 11.05 -32.16
CA SER A 327 3.99 12.42 -32.30
C SER A 327 4.34 13.04 -30.94
N ILE A 328 5.09 14.14 -30.97
CA ILE A 328 5.40 14.95 -29.77
C ILE A 328 4.11 15.49 -29.14
N ILE A 329 3.11 15.84 -29.97
CA ILE A 329 1.82 16.35 -29.51
C ILE A 329 1.07 15.26 -28.75
N ASP A 330 1.10 14.02 -29.24
CA ASP A 330 0.48 12.88 -28.56
C ASP A 330 1.14 12.62 -27.19
N VAL A 331 2.48 12.63 -27.13
CA VAL A 331 3.23 12.47 -25.87
C VAL A 331 2.91 13.59 -24.87
N GLN A 332 2.83 14.83 -25.34
CA GLN A 332 2.50 15.96 -24.48
C GLN A 332 1.06 15.87 -23.95
N ASP A 333 0.09 15.52 -24.80
CA ASP A 333 -1.30 15.31 -24.36
C ASP A 333 -1.40 14.18 -23.32
N ILE A 334 -0.67 13.07 -23.50
CA ILE A 334 -0.59 11.99 -22.51
C ILE A 334 -0.02 12.50 -21.18
N LYS A 335 1.07 13.28 -21.20
CA LYS A 335 1.66 13.89 -19.99
C LYS A 335 0.69 14.86 -19.29
N ASP A 336 -0.08 15.62 -20.07
CA ASP A 336 -1.09 16.53 -19.55
C ASP A 336 -2.27 15.77 -18.92
N GLN A 337 -2.72 14.67 -19.54
CA GLN A 337 -3.70 13.75 -18.97
C GLN A 337 -3.20 13.16 -17.65
N MET A 338 -1.97 12.63 -17.60
CA MET A 338 -1.37 12.09 -16.37
C MET A 338 -1.36 13.13 -15.25
N SER A 339 -0.97 14.37 -15.55
CA SER A 339 -0.97 15.47 -14.58
C SER A 339 -2.37 15.78 -14.03
N GLN A 340 -3.39 15.80 -14.89
CA GLN A 340 -4.79 16.00 -14.50
C GLN A 340 -5.33 14.84 -13.65
N ILE A 341 -5.04 13.60 -14.06
CA ILE A 341 -5.44 12.39 -13.33
C ILE A 341 -4.84 12.42 -11.92
N LEU A 342 -3.54 12.69 -11.80
CA LEU A 342 -2.88 12.80 -10.49
C LEU A 342 -3.54 13.86 -9.61
N ALA A 343 -3.80 15.04 -10.16
CA ALA A 343 -4.44 16.11 -9.40
C ALA A 343 -5.81 15.68 -8.84
N GLU A 344 -6.64 15.03 -9.66
CA GLU A 344 -7.94 14.54 -9.22
C GLU A 344 -7.83 13.33 -8.27
N THR A 345 -6.87 12.41 -8.47
CA THR A 345 -6.63 11.27 -7.56
C THR A 345 -6.27 11.73 -6.16
N PHE A 346 -5.38 12.73 -6.03
CA PHE A 346 -5.02 13.27 -4.71
C PHE A 346 -6.17 14.08 -4.06
N LYS A 347 -7.01 14.77 -4.85
CA LYS A 347 -8.26 15.37 -4.33
C LYS A 347 -9.25 14.30 -3.84
N ALA A 348 -9.37 13.19 -4.56
CA ALA A 348 -10.18 12.05 -4.13
C ALA A 348 -9.68 11.50 -2.79
N ALA A 349 -8.35 11.36 -2.64
CA ALA A 349 -7.74 10.87 -1.41
C ALA A 349 -8.01 11.80 -0.23
N LEU A 350 -7.91 13.12 -0.40
CA LEU A 350 -8.25 14.09 0.65
C LEU A 350 -9.69 13.97 1.16
N ASN A 351 -10.63 13.56 0.30
CA ASN A 351 -12.03 13.35 0.70
C ASN A 351 -12.21 12.10 1.58
N MET A 352 -11.19 11.25 1.74
CA MET A 352 -11.13 10.15 2.68
C MET A 352 -10.12 10.43 3.80
N SER A 353 -10.40 11.45 4.61
CA SER A 353 -9.49 11.95 5.68
C SER A 353 -9.08 10.90 6.72
N VAL A 354 -9.83 9.81 6.88
CA VAL A 354 -9.46 8.69 7.78
C VAL A 354 -8.33 7.85 7.18
N HIS A 355 -8.11 7.91 5.87
CA HIS A 355 -7.22 7.01 5.13
C HIS A 355 -6.11 7.74 4.37
N PHE A 356 -6.23 9.07 4.20
CA PHE A 356 -5.18 9.95 3.73
C PHE A 356 -5.15 11.23 4.54
N GLN A 357 -4.02 11.51 5.19
CA GLN A 357 -3.81 12.74 5.94
C GLN A 357 -2.48 13.36 5.55
N THR A 358 -2.54 14.63 5.15
CA THR A 358 -1.38 15.40 4.72
C THR A 358 -0.87 16.24 5.88
N LEU A 359 0.44 16.26 6.07
CA LEU A 359 1.11 17.07 7.08
C LEU A 359 1.99 18.14 6.41
N PRO A 360 1.99 19.40 6.88
CA PRO A 360 2.76 20.48 6.28
C PRO A 360 4.28 20.24 6.30
N ASN A 361 4.74 19.35 7.17
CA ASN A 361 6.12 18.97 7.39
C ASN A 361 6.43 17.54 6.94
N ALA A 362 5.72 17.05 5.94
CA ALA A 362 6.02 15.81 5.25
C ALA A 362 6.11 16.04 3.74
N PHE A 363 6.88 15.22 3.06
CA PHE A 363 6.83 15.04 1.62
C PHE A 363 6.96 13.56 1.31
N GLU A 364 6.52 13.12 0.15
CA GLU A 364 6.56 11.70 -0.18
C GLU A 364 6.71 11.47 -1.68
N LEU A 365 7.54 10.49 -2.04
CA LEU A 365 7.75 10.01 -3.40
C LEU A 365 6.87 8.79 -3.67
N TYR A 366 6.05 8.89 -4.71
CA TYR A 366 5.22 7.82 -5.23
C TYR A 366 5.68 7.40 -6.64
N GLY A 367 5.61 6.10 -6.94
CA GLY A 367 5.63 5.57 -8.29
C GLY A 367 4.21 5.30 -8.77
N ILE A 368 3.82 5.90 -9.88
CA ILE A 368 2.46 5.82 -10.41
C ILE A 368 2.51 5.05 -11.71
N ASP A 369 1.67 4.02 -11.81
CA ASP A 369 1.58 3.19 -13.00
C ASP A 369 0.35 3.55 -13.81
N PHE A 370 0.58 3.94 -15.05
CA PHE A 370 -0.44 4.26 -16.02
C PHE A 370 -0.39 3.30 -17.21
N LEU A 371 -1.54 3.04 -17.83
CA LEU A 371 -1.63 2.39 -19.13
C LEU A 371 -2.26 3.35 -20.13
N VAL A 372 -1.72 3.38 -21.35
CA VAL A 372 -2.29 4.17 -22.44
C VAL A 372 -3.12 3.24 -23.31
N THR A 373 -4.37 3.60 -23.55
CA THR A 373 -5.28 2.85 -24.43
C THR A 373 -5.74 3.70 -25.61
N HIS A 374 -6.30 3.01 -26.60
CA HIS A 374 -7.00 3.62 -27.72
C HIS A 374 -8.50 3.63 -27.52
N SER A 375 -9.14 4.74 -27.89
CA SER A 375 -10.58 4.82 -27.98
C SER A 375 -10.99 5.36 -29.34
N SER A 376 -11.81 4.59 -30.04
CA SER A 376 -12.48 5.01 -31.28
C SER A 376 -13.63 5.99 -31.01
N ASN A 377 -14.12 6.06 -29.77
CA ASN A 377 -15.33 6.78 -29.37
C ASN A 377 -15.05 8.02 -28.51
N SER A 378 -13.84 8.59 -28.58
CA SER A 378 -13.42 9.74 -27.78
C SER A 378 -12.87 10.88 -28.63
N ASP A 379 -13.06 12.12 -28.17
CA ASP A 379 -12.43 13.30 -28.76
C ASP A 379 -10.89 13.25 -28.71
N ARG A 380 -10.34 12.47 -27.77
CA ARG A 380 -8.90 12.23 -27.66
C ARG A 380 -8.52 10.93 -28.34
N ARG A 381 -7.37 10.93 -29.01
CA ARG A 381 -6.82 9.74 -29.69
C ARG A 381 -6.33 8.66 -28.74
N PHE A 382 -5.82 9.08 -27.58
CA PHE A 382 -5.27 8.22 -26.54
C PHE A 382 -5.89 8.56 -25.19
N GLN A 383 -6.13 7.54 -24.38
CA GLN A 383 -6.67 7.66 -23.03
C GLN A 383 -5.66 7.10 -22.04
N VAL A 384 -5.38 7.88 -21.00
CA VAL A 384 -4.52 7.43 -19.91
C VAL A 384 -5.39 6.82 -18.81
N GLN A 385 -5.01 5.62 -18.38
CA GLN A 385 -5.68 4.86 -17.33
C GLN A 385 -4.73 4.66 -16.15
N LEU A 386 -5.12 5.10 -14.95
CA LEU A 386 -4.39 4.85 -13.71
C LEU A 386 -4.59 3.39 -13.27
N LEU A 387 -3.49 2.68 -13.05
CA LEU A 387 -3.51 1.29 -12.58
C LEU A 387 -3.28 1.18 -11.07
N GLU A 388 -2.25 1.86 -10.56
CA GLU A 388 -1.85 1.79 -9.16
C GLU A 388 -0.95 2.96 -8.76
N VAL A 389 -0.90 3.20 -7.45
CA VAL A 389 -0.01 4.16 -6.80
C VAL A 389 0.84 3.38 -5.80
N ASN A 390 2.15 3.44 -5.94
CA ASN A 390 3.10 2.70 -5.12
C ASN A 390 3.90 3.68 -4.26
N SER A 391 3.84 3.55 -2.94
CA SER A 391 4.81 4.17 -2.03
C SER A 391 6.16 3.46 -2.13
N GLU A 392 7.24 4.19 -1.88
CA GLU A 392 8.61 3.65 -1.91
C GLU A 392 8.88 2.84 -3.19
N PRO A 393 8.71 3.46 -4.38
CA PRO A 393 8.80 2.73 -5.62
C PRO A 393 10.17 2.06 -5.77
N ALA A 394 10.18 0.83 -6.28
CA ALA A 394 11.40 0.05 -6.52
C ALA A 394 12.24 0.65 -7.67
N ILE A 395 12.94 1.75 -7.39
CA ILE A 395 13.71 2.51 -8.38
C ILE A 395 14.91 1.73 -8.95
N GLU A 396 15.40 0.73 -8.22
CA GLU A 396 16.54 -0.12 -8.61
C GLU A 396 16.29 -0.88 -9.92
N LEU A 397 15.02 -1.10 -10.28
CA LEU A 397 14.60 -1.81 -11.48
C LEU A 397 14.71 -0.97 -12.77
N THR A 398 15.07 0.31 -12.67
CA THR A 398 15.19 1.24 -13.80
C THR A 398 16.41 0.95 -14.70
N GLY A 399 17.37 0.17 -14.21
CA GLY A 399 18.60 -0.19 -14.91
C GLY A 399 19.69 0.90 -14.90
N PRO A 400 20.96 0.54 -15.14
CA PRO A 400 22.10 1.45 -15.00
C PRO A 400 22.07 2.58 -16.03
N ARG A 401 21.59 2.34 -17.25
CA ARG A 401 21.47 3.34 -18.34
C ARG A 401 20.67 4.57 -17.92
N LEU A 402 19.63 4.36 -17.13
CA LEU A 402 18.65 5.38 -16.76
C LEU A 402 18.83 5.84 -15.30
N THR A 403 19.88 5.40 -14.62
CA THR A 403 20.16 5.80 -13.22
C THR A 403 20.37 7.31 -13.06
N TRP A 404 20.85 8.01 -14.08
CA TRP A 404 20.99 9.47 -14.07
C TRP A 404 19.65 10.20 -13.90
N ILE A 405 18.54 9.60 -14.36
CA ILE A 405 17.19 10.15 -14.17
C ILE A 405 16.84 10.14 -12.68
N LEU A 406 17.20 9.06 -11.98
CA LEU A 406 16.97 8.96 -10.54
C LEU A 406 17.83 9.99 -9.80
N GLN A 407 19.07 10.22 -10.22
CA GLN A 407 19.91 11.28 -9.64
C GLN A 407 19.26 12.66 -9.79
N ASP A 408 18.78 12.99 -10.99
CA ASP A 408 18.07 14.23 -11.29
C ASP A 408 16.76 14.35 -10.47
N LEU A 409 15.98 13.27 -10.34
CA LEU A 409 14.76 13.23 -9.53
C LEU A 409 15.03 13.52 -8.05
N PHE A 410 15.98 12.83 -7.43
CA PHE A 410 16.28 13.03 -5.99
C PHE A 410 16.85 14.42 -5.73
N GLN A 411 17.66 14.96 -6.65
CA GLN A 411 18.12 16.34 -6.60
C GLN A 411 16.95 17.34 -6.69
N ALA A 412 16.01 17.12 -7.61
CA ALA A 412 14.82 17.96 -7.73
C ALA A 412 13.94 17.90 -6.47
N ILE A 413 13.79 16.73 -5.84
CA ILE A 413 13.09 16.58 -4.55
C ILE A 413 13.80 17.38 -3.45
N ALA A 414 15.13 17.28 -3.35
CA ALA A 414 15.88 18.02 -2.34
C ALA A 414 15.72 19.54 -2.52
N GLN A 415 15.78 20.03 -3.76
CA GLN A 415 15.63 21.47 -4.06
C GLN A 415 14.19 21.97 -3.93
N THR A 416 13.19 21.14 -4.21
CA THR A 416 11.77 21.54 -4.20
C THR A 416 11.11 21.35 -2.83
N CYS A 417 11.45 20.29 -2.09
CA CYS A 417 10.76 19.91 -0.85
C CYS A 417 11.61 20.19 0.39
N VAL A 418 12.91 19.89 0.36
CA VAL A 418 13.78 19.95 1.54
C VAL A 418 14.33 21.36 1.74
N GLU A 419 14.94 21.93 0.71
CA GLU A 419 15.60 23.23 0.80
C GLU A 419 14.67 24.38 1.22
N PRO A 420 13.44 24.52 0.68
CA PRO A 420 12.55 25.61 1.06
C PRO A 420 12.07 25.52 2.51
N PHE A 421 11.95 24.31 3.05
CA PHE A 421 11.52 24.06 4.43
C PHE A 421 12.53 24.64 5.44
N PHE A 422 13.84 24.40 5.24
CA PHE A 422 14.88 24.84 6.18
C PHE A 422 15.42 26.26 5.91
N LYS A 423 15.30 26.79 4.68
CA LYS A 423 15.72 28.17 4.37
C LYS A 423 14.70 29.24 4.80
N GLY A 424 13.48 28.84 5.20
CA GLY A 424 12.49 29.74 5.80
C GLY A 424 12.08 30.94 4.94
N SER A 425 12.19 30.86 3.60
CA SER A 425 11.86 32.00 2.74
C SER A 425 11.34 31.62 1.35
N SER A 426 10.22 32.25 1.03
CA SER A 426 9.47 32.34 -0.22
C SER A 426 10.28 33.02 -1.35
N GLN A 427 11.52 32.59 -1.60
CA GLN A 427 12.38 33.18 -2.65
C GLN A 427 12.19 32.54 -4.03
N GLY A 428 11.35 31.51 -4.15
CA GLY A 428 10.83 31.06 -5.45
C GLY A 428 9.55 31.85 -5.77
N GLY A 429 9.53 32.59 -6.87
CA GLY A 429 8.28 33.20 -7.35
C GLY A 429 7.14 32.18 -7.43
N GLU A 430 5.89 32.63 -7.28
CA GLU A 430 4.69 31.79 -7.25
C GLU A 430 4.73 30.72 -8.36
N TRP A 431 4.82 29.44 -7.96
CA TRP A 431 4.85 28.32 -8.90
C TRP A 431 3.40 27.96 -9.25
N ARG A 432 3.01 28.22 -10.50
CA ARG A 432 1.63 27.99 -10.95
C ARG A 432 1.37 26.53 -11.29
N VAL A 433 0.14 26.07 -11.11
CA VAL A 433 -0.29 24.74 -11.59
C VAL A 433 -0.10 24.67 -13.11
N GLY A 434 0.53 23.59 -13.58
CA GLY A 434 0.92 23.35 -14.97
C GLY A 434 2.33 23.81 -15.33
N GLU A 435 2.97 24.67 -14.52
CA GLU A 435 4.34 25.12 -14.75
C GLU A 435 5.36 24.04 -14.36
N VAL A 436 6.46 23.97 -15.11
CA VAL A 436 7.54 23.01 -14.89
C VAL A 436 8.77 23.73 -14.34
N ARG A 437 9.34 23.22 -13.25
CA ARG A 437 10.65 23.63 -12.72
C ARG A 437 11.42 22.38 -12.31
N GLN A 438 12.72 22.32 -12.60
CA GLN A 438 13.56 21.17 -12.25
C GLN A 438 12.95 19.82 -12.70
N HIS A 439 12.36 19.79 -13.91
CA HIS A 439 11.64 18.62 -14.46
C HIS A 439 10.45 18.10 -13.64
N LEU A 440 10.04 18.83 -12.61
CA LEU A 440 8.80 18.61 -11.89
C LEU A 440 7.75 19.55 -12.46
N LYS A 441 6.58 19.03 -12.80
CA LYS A 441 5.40 19.79 -13.22
C LYS A 441 4.44 19.87 -12.04
N LYS A 442 4.05 21.08 -11.63
CA LYS A 442 3.07 21.24 -10.54
C LYS A 442 1.67 20.82 -11.02
N CYS A 443 1.13 19.73 -10.48
CA CYS A 443 -0.18 19.18 -10.86
C CYS A 443 -1.32 19.72 -10.00
N LEU A 444 -1.07 19.88 -8.70
CA LEU A 444 -2.06 20.31 -7.72
C LEU A 444 -1.41 21.22 -6.70
N ASP A 445 -2.17 22.23 -6.26
CA ASP A 445 -1.82 23.06 -5.12
C ASP A 445 -3.08 23.27 -4.29
N THR A 446 -3.16 22.67 -3.11
CA THR A 446 -4.33 22.76 -2.24
C THR A 446 -3.91 23.21 -0.86
N GLU A 447 -4.60 24.23 -0.35
CA GLU A 447 -4.51 24.58 1.07
C GLU A 447 -5.55 23.78 1.85
N VAL A 448 -5.11 22.76 2.60
CA VAL A 448 -5.99 22.00 3.48
C VAL A 448 -6.32 22.85 4.71
N ARG A 449 -7.60 23.20 4.89
CA ARG A 449 -8.10 24.01 6.03
C ARG A 449 -7.80 23.30 7.35
N GLY A 450 -6.95 23.91 8.17
CA GLY A 450 -6.53 23.40 9.48
C GLY A 450 -5.14 23.87 9.88
N PHE A 451 -4.28 24.16 8.90
CA PHE A 451 -2.92 24.66 9.10
C PHE A 451 -2.73 25.96 8.32
N ALA A 452 -3.36 27.04 8.80
CA ALA A 452 -3.05 28.37 8.28
C ALA A 452 -1.62 28.74 8.74
N ASN A 453 -0.68 28.81 7.80
CA ASN A 453 0.56 29.53 7.98
C ASN A 453 0.23 30.99 8.34
N THR A 454 0.40 31.36 9.60
CA THR A 454 0.21 32.72 10.08
C THR A 454 1.40 33.58 9.65
N CYS A 455 1.37 34.09 8.42
CA CYS A 455 2.08 35.32 8.09
C CYS A 455 1.17 36.51 8.42
N PRO A 456 1.61 37.49 9.24
CA PRO A 456 0.79 38.64 9.58
C PRO A 456 0.87 39.70 8.47
N GLY A 457 -0.23 39.90 7.75
CA GLY A 457 -0.45 41.03 6.86
C GLY A 457 -1.89 41.54 7.01
N PRO A 458 -2.13 42.87 7.03
CA PRO A 458 -3.35 43.43 7.61
C PRO A 458 -4.52 43.43 6.63
N ALA A 459 -5.71 43.33 7.23
CA ALA A 459 -7.04 43.58 6.67
C ALA A 459 -7.60 42.49 5.75
N PHE A 460 -8.67 41.82 6.20
CA PHE A 460 -10.03 42.22 5.84
C PHE A 460 -10.99 41.81 6.97
N ALA A 461 -11.74 42.80 7.44
CA ALA A 461 -12.83 42.65 8.41
C ALA A 461 -14.09 42.11 7.70
N ASP A 462 -15.02 41.64 8.54
CA ASP A 462 -16.40 41.27 8.26
C ASP A 462 -16.65 39.87 7.67
N PHE A 463 -17.05 38.92 8.53
CA PHE A 463 -18.48 38.60 8.67
C PHE A 463 -18.69 37.68 9.86
N GLU A 464 -19.20 38.27 10.94
CA GLU A 464 -19.75 37.59 12.11
C GLU A 464 -21.22 37.25 11.77
N ALA A 465 -21.58 35.97 11.59
CA ALA A 465 -22.99 35.56 11.61
C ALA A 465 -23.16 34.05 11.84
N LEU A 466 -24.02 33.74 12.82
CA LEU A 466 -24.63 32.44 13.14
C LEU A 466 -23.80 31.39 13.89
N ARG A 467 -23.51 31.71 15.15
CA ARG A 467 -23.68 30.76 16.26
C ARG A 467 -25.03 31.03 16.94
N SER A 468 -26.02 30.18 16.68
CA SER A 468 -27.13 29.92 17.60
C SER A 468 -28.05 28.88 16.98
N PHE A 469 -28.12 27.69 17.55
CA PHE A 469 -29.37 27.02 17.95
C PHE A 469 -29.03 25.64 18.53
N THR A 470 -29.31 25.47 19.82
CA THR A 470 -29.22 24.20 20.55
C THR A 470 -30.62 23.74 20.95
N LYS A 471 -30.80 22.40 20.88
CA LYS A 471 -31.78 21.53 21.57
C LYS A 471 -33.21 21.42 21.04
N ALA A 472 -33.54 20.20 20.59
CA ALA A 472 -34.68 19.42 21.07
C ALA A 472 -34.33 17.90 21.00
N THR A 473 -34.96 17.11 21.86
CA THR A 473 -34.46 15.86 22.47
C THR A 473 -35.29 14.62 22.05
N SER A 474 -34.66 13.42 22.11
CA SER A 474 -35.24 12.10 22.52
C SER A 474 -36.21 11.40 21.52
N ILE A 475 -36.26 10.08 21.28
CA ILE A 475 -36.00 8.85 22.07
C ILE A 475 -35.76 7.69 21.08
N CYS A 476 -34.71 6.87 21.26
CA CYS A 476 -34.83 5.41 21.19
C CYS A 476 -33.67 4.77 21.96
N ALA A 477 -34.00 3.90 22.90
CA ALA A 477 -33.10 3.37 23.91
C ALA A 477 -32.47 2.04 23.46
N THR A 478 -31.19 1.87 23.83
CA THR A 478 -30.50 0.63 24.23
C THR A 478 -30.54 -0.60 23.32
N MET A 479 -29.39 -0.94 22.72
CA MET A 479 -28.52 -2.02 23.22
C MET A 479 -27.04 -1.63 22.97
N SER A 480 -26.28 -1.39 24.03
CA SER A 480 -24.84 -1.13 23.96
C SER A 480 -24.08 -2.46 23.99
N SER A 481 -23.49 -2.89 22.87
CA SER A 481 -22.41 -3.87 22.89
C SER A 481 -21.12 -3.13 23.24
N GLN A 482 -20.58 -3.37 24.43
CA GLN A 482 -19.21 -2.97 24.77
C GLN A 482 -18.24 -3.72 23.84
N SER A 483 -17.50 -3.02 23.00
CA SER A 483 -16.37 -3.61 22.26
C SER A 483 -15.21 -3.81 23.23
N SER A 484 -15.05 -5.02 23.77
CA SER A 484 -13.89 -5.39 24.59
C SER A 484 -12.66 -5.63 23.69
N SER A 485 -11.49 -5.14 24.10
CA SER A 485 -10.19 -5.43 23.46
C SER A 485 -9.70 -6.88 23.66
N ILE A 486 -10.50 -7.69 24.35
CA ILE A 486 -10.28 -9.12 24.58
C ILE A 486 -10.67 -9.87 23.30
N VAL A 487 -9.71 -10.57 22.72
CA VAL A 487 -9.90 -11.39 21.51
C VAL A 487 -10.22 -12.84 21.83
N PHE A 488 -9.90 -13.31 23.04
CA PHE A 488 -10.22 -14.64 23.55
C PHE A 488 -10.25 -14.65 25.07
N ASP A 489 -11.19 -15.35 25.70
CA ASP A 489 -11.24 -15.57 27.14
C ASP A 489 -11.80 -16.95 27.49
N ASP A 490 -11.16 -17.65 28.42
CA ASP A 490 -11.68 -18.91 28.94
C ASP A 490 -11.06 -19.31 30.29
N ILE A 491 -11.62 -20.34 30.94
CA ILE A 491 -11.10 -20.95 32.16
C ILE A 491 -10.48 -22.31 31.81
N PHE A 492 -9.20 -22.45 32.14
CA PHE A 492 -8.43 -23.67 31.90
C PHE A 492 -8.18 -24.42 33.21
N THR A 493 -8.17 -25.75 33.14
CA THR A 493 -7.78 -26.64 34.25
C THR A 493 -6.45 -27.30 33.93
N ILE A 494 -5.49 -27.21 34.83
CA ILE A 494 -4.15 -27.78 34.64
C ILE A 494 -4.24 -29.30 34.74
N ASN A 495 -3.81 -29.97 33.66
CA ASN A 495 -3.75 -31.43 33.51
C ASN A 495 -2.33 -31.98 33.75
N GLY A 496 -1.35 -31.11 33.96
CA GLY A 496 0.00 -31.46 34.35
C GLY A 496 0.99 -30.34 34.05
N ILE A 497 2.08 -30.35 34.81
CA ILE A 497 3.18 -29.39 34.68
C ILE A 497 4.46 -30.18 34.41
N ASP A 498 5.26 -29.74 33.44
CA ASP A 498 6.56 -30.32 33.07
C ASP A 498 6.51 -31.83 32.76
N LYS A 499 5.49 -32.30 32.01
CA LYS A 499 5.35 -33.72 31.60
C LYS A 499 6.57 -34.28 30.87
N GLU A 500 7.34 -33.43 30.19
CA GLU A 500 8.58 -33.77 29.47
C GLU A 500 9.86 -33.64 30.33
N GLY A 501 9.72 -33.33 31.63
CA GLY A 501 10.81 -33.03 32.53
C GLY A 501 11.18 -31.54 32.57
N LYS A 502 11.57 -31.05 33.75
CA LYS A 502 11.92 -29.65 33.96
C LYS A 502 13.27 -29.32 33.31
N LYS A 503 13.25 -28.42 32.32
CA LYS A 503 14.46 -28.00 31.56
C LYS A 503 15.13 -26.75 32.13
N PHE A 504 14.40 -25.88 32.81
CA PHE A 504 14.87 -24.61 33.34
C PHE A 504 14.40 -24.39 34.79
N ASP A 505 15.22 -23.78 35.64
CA ASP A 505 14.90 -23.65 37.07
C ASP A 505 13.71 -22.73 37.35
N ARG A 506 13.57 -21.66 36.57
CA ARG A 506 12.57 -20.58 36.77
C ARG A 506 11.40 -20.59 35.79
N VAL A 507 11.41 -21.50 34.83
CA VAL A 507 10.36 -21.61 33.81
C VAL A 507 9.79 -23.03 33.88
N SER A 508 8.47 -23.12 33.97
CA SER A 508 7.75 -24.38 33.88
C SER A 508 6.76 -24.31 32.74
N ARG A 509 6.46 -25.47 32.14
CA ARG A 509 5.49 -25.64 31.06
C ARG A 509 4.24 -26.31 31.61
N LEU A 510 3.12 -25.59 31.61
CA LEU A 510 1.83 -26.17 31.96
C LEU A 510 1.14 -26.73 30.71
N PHE A 511 0.36 -27.79 30.92
CA PHE A 511 -0.61 -28.32 29.98
C PHE A 511 -1.98 -28.24 30.63
N ALA A 512 -2.90 -27.51 30.02
CA ALA A 512 -4.22 -27.28 30.57
C ALA A 512 -5.29 -27.45 29.50
N HIS A 513 -6.50 -27.79 29.95
CA HIS A 513 -7.64 -28.01 29.08
C HIS A 513 -8.80 -27.08 29.49
N SER A 514 -9.44 -26.49 28.49
CA SER A 514 -10.52 -25.52 28.65
C SER A 514 -11.79 -26.19 29.20
N LYS A 515 -12.58 -25.43 29.97
CA LYS A 515 -13.87 -25.90 30.48
C LYS A 515 -15.04 -25.63 29.53
N ASN A 516 -14.97 -24.56 28.73
CA ASN A 516 -16.12 -24.08 27.96
C ASN A 516 -16.04 -24.42 26.47
N TYR A 517 -14.84 -24.36 25.89
CA TYR A 517 -14.64 -24.42 24.43
C TYR A 517 -13.85 -25.65 23.96
N ASP A 518 -13.59 -26.61 24.84
CA ASP A 518 -12.90 -27.87 24.52
C ASP A 518 -11.54 -27.63 23.83
N MET A 519 -10.75 -26.71 24.40
CA MET A 519 -9.43 -26.30 23.89
C MET A 519 -8.28 -26.84 24.73
N ASP A 520 -7.15 -27.10 24.08
CA ASP A 520 -5.90 -27.49 24.71
C ASP A 520 -4.89 -26.33 24.71
N LEU A 521 -4.34 -26.05 25.88
CA LEU A 521 -3.36 -25.00 26.12
C LEU A 521 -2.04 -25.59 26.62
N THR A 522 -0.94 -25.21 25.97
CA THR A 522 0.42 -25.39 26.47
C THR A 522 1.05 -24.02 26.66
N LEU A 523 1.53 -23.71 27.86
CA LEU A 523 2.07 -22.38 28.18
C LEU A 523 3.33 -22.48 29.03
N ASP A 524 4.40 -21.80 28.60
CA ASP A 524 5.58 -21.53 29.42
C ASP A 524 5.32 -20.31 30.31
N TYR A 525 5.57 -20.44 31.61
CA TYR A 525 5.36 -19.37 32.58
C TYR A 525 6.48 -19.32 33.62
N ASN A 526 6.66 -18.17 34.26
CA ASN A 526 7.62 -18.02 35.34
C ASN A 526 7.02 -18.52 36.67
N ILE A 527 7.53 -19.67 37.13
CA ILE A 527 7.01 -20.34 38.34
C ILE A 527 7.32 -19.57 39.64
N GLU A 528 8.35 -18.73 39.67
CA GLU A 528 8.66 -17.90 40.86
C GLU A 528 7.67 -16.74 41.00
N LEU A 529 7.19 -16.19 39.88
CA LEU A 529 6.27 -15.05 39.86
C LEU A 529 4.80 -15.47 39.97
N TYR A 530 4.43 -16.59 39.33
CA TYR A 530 3.05 -17.07 39.30
C TYR A 530 2.98 -18.58 39.59
N PRO A 531 3.04 -18.99 40.87
CA PRO A 531 3.12 -20.40 41.24
C PRO A 531 1.78 -21.10 41.03
N LEU A 532 1.71 -22.07 40.13
CA LEU A 532 0.51 -22.87 39.85
C LEU A 532 0.73 -24.34 40.23
N ASN A 533 -0.32 -25.02 40.69
CA ASN A 533 -0.29 -26.44 41.04
C ASN A 533 -1.07 -27.30 40.05
N ASP A 534 -0.73 -28.58 39.97
CA ASP A 534 -1.49 -29.54 39.16
C ASP A 534 -2.93 -29.67 39.67
N GLY A 535 -3.91 -29.68 38.76
CA GLY A 535 -5.34 -29.67 39.06
C GLY A 535 -5.95 -28.30 39.43
N GLU A 536 -5.15 -27.24 39.51
CA GLU A 536 -5.64 -25.87 39.72
C GLU A 536 -6.33 -25.35 38.43
N SER A 537 -7.38 -24.54 38.57
CA SER A 537 -8.00 -23.84 37.44
C SER A 537 -7.60 -22.38 37.46
N PHE A 538 -7.44 -21.77 36.29
CA PHE A 538 -7.16 -20.35 36.14
C PHE A 538 -7.93 -19.78 34.95
N ALA A 539 -8.29 -18.50 35.03
CA ALA A 539 -8.84 -17.75 33.91
C ALA A 539 -7.70 -17.19 33.05
N LEU A 540 -7.82 -17.36 31.74
CA LEU A 540 -6.93 -16.82 30.73
C LEU A 540 -7.73 -15.90 29.80
N ALA A 541 -7.20 -14.71 29.54
CA ALA A 541 -7.68 -13.85 28.48
C ALA A 541 -6.51 -13.42 27.58
N LEU A 542 -6.77 -13.37 26.27
CA LEU A 542 -5.89 -12.76 25.28
C LEU A 542 -6.50 -11.43 24.85
N ALA A 543 -5.69 -10.38 24.82
CA ALA A 543 -6.13 -9.04 24.46
C ALA A 543 -5.16 -8.36 23.48
N THR A 544 -5.70 -7.53 22.59
CA THR A 544 -4.90 -6.69 21.68
C THR A 544 -4.53 -5.34 22.31
N SER A 545 -5.20 -4.96 23.40
CA SER A 545 -4.89 -3.76 24.19
C SER A 545 -5.35 -3.93 25.64
N LEU A 546 -4.63 -3.29 26.56
CA LEU A 546 -4.96 -3.27 27.99
C LEU A 546 -6.03 -2.21 28.37
N HIS A 547 -6.57 -1.42 27.44
CA HIS A 547 -7.50 -0.34 27.76
C HIS A 547 -8.96 -0.80 27.92
N LYS A 548 -9.68 -0.30 28.94
CA LYS A 548 -11.11 -0.53 29.15
C LYS A 548 -11.97 0.58 28.53
N GLY A 549 -12.48 0.39 27.30
CA GLY A 549 -13.59 1.19 26.74
C GLY A 549 -13.38 1.75 25.33
N PRO A 550 -14.45 2.27 24.67
CA PRO A 550 -14.33 2.95 23.38
C PRO A 550 -13.60 4.29 23.55
N PRO A 551 -12.88 4.78 22.52
CA PRO A 551 -12.22 6.08 22.58
C PRO A 551 -13.30 7.16 22.80
N SER A 552 -13.30 7.77 23.98
CA SER A 552 -14.27 8.80 24.32
C SER A 552 -13.95 10.09 23.56
N GLY A 553 -14.61 10.28 22.42
CA GLY A 553 -14.71 11.58 21.77
C GLY A 553 -15.68 12.47 22.55
N GLY A 554 -15.20 13.58 23.14
CA GLY A 554 -16.08 14.51 23.84
C GLY A 554 -15.42 15.72 24.53
N ALA A 555 -14.87 16.65 23.73
CA ALA A 555 -14.82 18.10 23.95
C ALA A 555 -14.77 18.65 25.41
N ASN A 556 -13.56 18.93 25.90
CA ASN A 556 -13.09 20.25 26.39
C ASN A 556 -11.88 20.08 27.32
N GLY A 557 -10.71 20.54 26.86
CA GLY A 557 -9.66 21.07 27.73
C GLY A 557 -8.70 20.06 28.39
N VAL A 558 -7.44 20.18 27.97
CA VAL A 558 -6.19 19.81 28.68
C VAL A 558 -5.84 18.31 28.74
N GLY A 559 -4.75 17.93 28.06
CA GLY A 559 -3.99 16.69 28.34
C GLY A 559 -3.47 15.93 27.12
N GLU A 560 -2.36 16.36 26.51
CA GLU A 560 -1.59 15.58 25.51
C GLU A 560 -0.63 14.56 26.18
N GLU A 561 -1.03 13.96 27.31
CA GLU A 561 -0.23 12.93 27.99
C GLU A 561 -0.81 11.51 27.85
N GLU A 562 -1.99 11.32 27.26
CA GLU A 562 -2.69 10.02 27.31
C GLU A 562 -2.36 9.04 26.16
N ASP A 563 -1.80 9.47 25.02
CA ASP A 563 -1.48 8.55 23.91
C ASP A 563 -0.11 7.86 24.03
N LYS A 564 0.83 8.40 24.83
CA LYS A 564 2.10 7.72 25.17
C LYS A 564 1.96 6.65 26.25
N ASP A 565 0.83 6.59 26.96
CA ASP A 565 0.55 5.58 27.98
C ASP A 565 -0.28 4.40 27.43
N ARG A 566 -0.59 4.38 26.12
CA ARG A 566 -1.41 3.32 25.51
C ARG A 566 -0.78 1.92 25.52
N ASP A 567 0.54 1.86 25.41
CA ASP A 567 1.32 0.62 25.29
C ASP A 567 2.43 0.49 26.35
N VAL A 568 2.51 1.43 27.30
CA VAL A 568 3.58 1.46 28.31
C VAL A 568 3.14 0.74 29.58
N TRP A 569 3.52 -0.52 29.71
CA TRP A 569 3.49 -1.22 30.99
C TRP A 569 4.56 -0.62 31.92
N ARG A 570 4.12 0.14 32.94
CA ARG A 570 4.98 0.77 33.96
C ARG A 570 4.97 -0.03 35.27
N PRO A 571 6.07 -0.71 35.67
CA PRO A 571 6.13 -1.50 36.91
C PRO A 571 6.06 -0.64 38.19
N ASP A 572 6.11 0.68 38.07
CA ASP A 572 6.11 1.68 39.14
C ASP A 572 4.71 2.17 39.57
N GLY A 573 3.63 1.60 39.00
CA GLY A 573 2.25 1.76 39.52
C GLY A 573 1.67 3.17 39.38
N LYS A 574 2.18 3.96 38.40
CA LYS A 574 1.77 5.35 38.15
C LYS A 574 1.04 5.58 36.82
N GLY A 575 0.65 4.51 36.11
CA GLY A 575 -0.10 4.58 34.84
C GLY A 575 -1.62 4.55 35.02
N VAL A 576 -2.35 4.85 33.94
CA VAL A 576 -3.82 4.74 33.85
C VAL A 576 -4.26 3.29 34.07
N ARG A 577 -5.27 3.08 34.91
CA ARG A 577 -5.75 1.74 35.33
C ARG A 577 -6.41 1.00 34.15
N GLY A 578 -5.78 -0.04 33.63
CA GLY A 578 -6.29 -0.85 32.53
C GLY A 578 -6.86 -2.21 32.94
N LEU A 579 -6.88 -3.15 32.01
CA LEU A 579 -7.26 -4.56 32.17
C LEU A 579 -6.29 -5.30 33.09
N GLU A 580 -5.03 -4.89 33.16
CA GLU A 580 -3.96 -5.53 33.94
C GLU A 580 -4.19 -5.54 35.46
N GLU A 581 -4.96 -4.60 36.03
CA GLU A 581 -5.27 -4.63 37.48
C GLU A 581 -6.20 -5.79 37.88
N GLU A 582 -6.92 -6.37 36.91
CA GLU A 582 -7.86 -7.47 37.17
C GLU A 582 -7.23 -8.87 37.03
N TYR A 583 -5.95 -8.93 36.66
CA TYR A 583 -5.21 -10.16 36.42
C TYR A 583 -3.92 -10.20 37.24
N ASP A 584 -3.53 -11.38 37.67
CA ASP A 584 -2.40 -11.62 38.58
C ASP A 584 -1.06 -11.74 37.83
N TYR A 585 -1.12 -12.11 36.54
CA TYR A 585 0.07 -12.33 35.73
C TYR A 585 -0.17 -11.94 34.28
N VAL A 586 0.71 -11.11 33.72
CA VAL A 586 0.58 -10.52 32.39
C VAL A 586 1.87 -10.70 31.61
N MET A 587 1.78 -11.12 30.35
CA MET A 587 2.92 -11.12 29.44
C MET A 587 2.55 -10.45 28.12
N TYR A 588 3.52 -9.73 27.54
CA TYR A 588 3.40 -9.09 26.23
C TYR A 588 4.26 -9.84 25.20
N GLY A 589 3.69 -10.09 24.03
CA GLY A 589 4.31 -10.94 23.04
C GLY A 589 3.73 -10.76 21.65
N LYS A 590 4.04 -11.71 20.78
CA LYS A 590 3.63 -11.69 19.38
C LYS A 590 3.19 -13.08 18.93
N VAL A 591 2.10 -13.14 18.17
CA VAL A 591 1.69 -14.37 17.48
C VAL A 591 2.64 -14.58 16.30
N TYR A 592 3.40 -15.66 16.31
CA TYR A 592 4.47 -15.88 15.30
C TYR A 592 4.17 -17.04 14.35
N ARG A 593 3.25 -17.92 14.71
CA ARG A 593 2.84 -19.04 13.88
C ARG A 593 1.38 -19.38 14.16
N PHE A 594 0.63 -19.71 13.12
CA PHE A 594 -0.75 -20.14 13.21
C PHE A 594 -0.90 -21.29 12.23
N ASP A 595 -1.11 -22.51 12.75
CA ASP A 595 -1.20 -23.72 11.94
C ASP A 595 -2.69 -24.07 11.75
N GLY A 596 -3.11 -24.19 10.49
CA GLY A 596 -4.38 -24.81 10.13
C GLY A 596 -4.26 -26.33 10.32
N GLY A 597 -5.07 -26.91 11.20
CA GLY A 597 -5.24 -28.35 11.28
C GLY A 597 -6.31 -28.81 10.29
N THR A 598 -7.21 -29.69 10.73
CA THR A 598 -8.45 -29.96 9.98
C THR A 598 -9.36 -28.72 9.96
N ALA A 599 -10.27 -28.61 8.99
CA ALA A 599 -11.13 -27.43 8.75
C ALA A 599 -11.84 -26.83 9.98
N GLU A 600 -12.00 -27.59 11.07
CA GLU A 600 -12.63 -27.11 12.31
C GLU A 600 -11.65 -26.82 13.47
N ILE A 601 -10.41 -27.34 13.44
CA ILE A 601 -9.42 -27.25 14.55
C ILE A 601 -8.15 -26.55 14.08
N VAL A 602 -7.77 -25.48 14.77
CA VAL A 602 -6.55 -24.70 14.48
C VAL A 602 -5.64 -24.63 15.70
N THR A 603 -4.36 -24.29 15.49
CA THR A 603 -3.39 -24.08 16.58
C THR A 603 -2.68 -22.73 16.44
N ALA A 604 -2.84 -21.87 17.44
CA ALA A 604 -2.17 -20.58 17.52
C ALA A 604 -0.90 -20.66 18.40
N PHE A 605 0.22 -20.15 17.90
CA PHE A 605 1.48 -20.07 18.63
C PHE A 605 1.90 -18.61 18.88
N ALA A 606 2.18 -18.29 20.14
CA ALA A 606 2.66 -16.97 20.56
C ALA A 606 3.97 -17.07 21.35
N SER A 607 4.78 -16.02 21.25
CA SER A 607 6.05 -15.89 21.98
C SER A 607 6.06 -14.61 22.81
N PHE A 608 6.37 -14.76 24.10
CA PHE A 608 6.42 -13.69 25.10
C PHE A 608 7.86 -13.54 25.60
N GLY A 609 8.76 -13.08 24.73
CA GLY A 609 10.17 -12.90 25.07
C GLY A 609 10.92 -14.22 25.34
N GLY A 610 10.52 -15.30 24.67
CA GLY A 610 11.13 -16.64 24.81
C GLY A 610 10.28 -17.64 25.61
N LEU A 611 9.24 -17.17 26.31
CA LEU A 611 8.19 -18.03 26.84
C LEU A 611 7.16 -18.32 25.74
N LEU A 612 6.89 -19.59 25.46
CA LEU A 612 6.04 -20.00 24.36
C LEU A 612 4.64 -20.38 24.82
N MET A 613 3.66 -20.09 23.96
CA MET A 613 2.28 -20.55 24.09
C MET A 613 1.88 -21.31 22.83
N SER A 614 1.12 -22.38 23.01
CA SER A 614 0.36 -23.09 21.98
C SER A 614 -1.08 -23.24 22.47
N LEU A 615 -2.04 -22.75 21.70
CA LEU A 615 -3.46 -22.90 21.96
C LEU A 615 -4.11 -23.62 20.77
N THR A 616 -4.67 -24.79 21.01
CA THR A 616 -5.30 -25.65 19.99
C THR A 616 -6.79 -25.80 20.30
N GLY A 617 -7.64 -25.63 19.30
CA GLY A 617 -9.09 -25.71 19.49
C GLY A 617 -9.90 -25.29 18.27
N SER A 618 -11.20 -25.08 18.46
CA SER A 618 -12.09 -24.70 17.37
C SER A 618 -11.79 -23.31 16.79
N PHE A 619 -11.73 -23.21 15.45
CA PHE A 619 -11.44 -21.96 14.73
C PHE A 619 -12.36 -20.80 15.10
N ARG A 620 -13.66 -21.06 15.34
CA ARG A 620 -14.67 -20.02 15.61
C ARG A 620 -14.32 -19.13 16.80
N HIS A 621 -13.61 -19.69 17.78
CA HIS A 621 -13.23 -18.99 19.00
C HIS A 621 -11.84 -18.35 18.90
N MET A 622 -11.06 -18.66 17.85
CA MET A 622 -9.73 -18.11 17.60
C MET A 622 -9.68 -17.16 16.39
N ALA A 623 -10.81 -16.89 15.73
CA ALA A 623 -10.91 -16.07 14.53
C ALA A 623 -10.36 -14.63 14.70
N ASN A 624 -10.35 -14.10 15.93
CA ASN A 624 -9.85 -12.77 16.25
C ASN A 624 -8.35 -12.74 16.60
N ILE A 625 -7.65 -13.87 16.59
CA ILE A 625 -6.21 -13.95 16.82
C ILE A 625 -5.50 -13.84 15.47
N VAL A 626 -4.79 -12.74 15.24
CA VAL A 626 -4.13 -12.43 13.96
C VAL A 626 -2.64 -12.74 14.05
N LEU A 627 -2.11 -13.42 13.02
CA LEU A 627 -0.68 -13.71 12.90
C LEU A 627 0.11 -12.41 12.71
N GLY A 628 1.19 -12.24 13.46
CA GLY A 628 2.05 -11.07 13.34
C GLY A 628 1.58 -9.86 14.17
N ASP A 629 0.44 -9.94 14.85
CA ASP A 629 -0.04 -8.88 15.73
C ASP A 629 0.53 -9.00 17.15
N PRO A 630 0.69 -7.86 17.86
CA PRO A 630 1.02 -7.85 19.27
C PRO A 630 -0.14 -8.42 20.10
N ILE A 631 0.18 -9.20 21.12
CA ILE A 631 -0.83 -9.85 21.96
C ILE A 631 -0.40 -9.83 23.43
N TYR A 632 -1.36 -9.56 24.31
CA TYR A 632 -1.22 -9.68 25.75
C TYR A 632 -1.90 -10.97 26.21
N ILE A 633 -1.21 -11.74 27.05
CA ILE A 633 -1.82 -12.82 27.81
C ILE A 633 -2.03 -12.37 29.25
N LEU A 634 -3.25 -12.53 29.74
CA LEU A 634 -3.73 -12.09 31.04
C LEU A 634 -4.21 -13.32 31.81
N LEU A 635 -3.57 -13.64 32.93
CA LEU A 635 -3.92 -14.80 33.77
C LEU A 635 -4.39 -14.35 35.15
N ARG A 636 -5.47 -14.96 35.62
CA ARG A 636 -6.02 -14.78 36.97
C ARG A 636 -6.35 -16.13 37.59
N LYS A 637 -6.11 -16.30 38.88
CA LYS A 637 -6.47 -17.52 39.59
C LYS A 637 -7.97 -17.65 39.86
#